data_AF-A0A8K0NC89-F1
#
_entry.id   AF-A0A8K0NC89-F1
#
_cell.length_a   1.000
_cell.length_b   1.000
_cell.length_c   1.000
_cell.angle_alpha   90.00
_cell.angle_beta   90.00
_cell.angle_gamma   90.00
#
_symmetry.space_group_name_H-M   'P 1'
#
loop_
_entity.id
_entity.type
_entity.pdbx_description
1 polymer ?
#
loop_
_entity_poly.entity_id
_entity_poly.type
_entity_poly.pdbx_seq_one_letter_code
_entity_poly.pdbx_strand_id
1 'polypeptide(L)'
;MDIIHCAAIFLAILLFFIRLGRGKNSPPCPPSLPILGHLHLLKKPLHRSLTALSARYGPIISLRFGSRPVLLISSPDAAEECFSKNDVIFANRPRFLAGKHLGYNYTTIVWASYGHHWRNLRRIATVEIFSTARLHSFSGIRREEVMLLVRRLVSDSKDEDGYRKVQLKKRFFELTLNVMMRMIAGKRYYGEDVEDSEEARRFQEIAEETFVLSAATNLGDFLPILRFLDHRGVLERKLKRLQEKRDAFVQGLIDEHRRDGGGEGRRKTIVDVLLSLQQGDPEYYTDEIIKGVIVVLLAAGTDTTAVTMEWAMSVLLNHPEVLKKAREELDLQVGEDRLVDESDLPKLPFLHAIINETLRLYPPAPILPAHESSEDCIVGGYRVPRGTVLLVNAWAIQREPKLWPEPTSFRPERLLEAGREKELHGMLPFGWGRRGCPGEGLAMRVVGLALGSLVQCFEWDCSGFTHSSFALGYEAGISKCDIDGNTVPPGALVTIVQKGLQYIELEANLETSELDVDDDFSLLQPLDLITKDVNELQQIIREKKKEKLLKECDKDKDKDKEYIQEHERQLGGEWERERQDRDKEQERDKEKMERDKEQEREKEKQHAERKDKARLDENGGSGGRLFKCVSFFQAYAIPLVMITFLSSKEFGCVLDYVVISVGPEPMDITPSSQSVPCEISSSDVTILEGHGSEVFACAWSPAGSLLASGSGDSTARIWTIPDGPCGSSMQISPPNVHVLKHFKGRTNEKSKDVTTLDWNGEGTQLATGSYDGQARIWSREGELKNTLIKHKGPIFSLKWNKKGDFLLSGSVDKTAIVWDTKTWESPTLDVDWRNNNSFATCSTDNMIYVCKIGENRPIKGFSGHQGEVNAIKWDPTGSLLASCSDDGTAKIWTLKQDKYLYDFKEHSKVLDLLLDIMQQLLLDDFVTDS
;
A
#
# COMPACT_ATOMS: atom_id res chain seq x y z
N MET A 1 48.11 -25.48 -15.43
CA MET A 1 48.09 -24.13 -14.79
C MET A 1 46.67 -23.93 -14.32
N ASP A 2 46.43 -24.49 -13.15
CA ASP A 2 45.17 -25.17 -12.87
C ASP A 2 44.17 -24.22 -12.23
N ILE A 3 42.89 -24.53 -12.40
CA ILE A 3 41.75 -23.81 -11.79
C ILE A 3 41.98 -23.57 -10.28
N ILE A 4 42.70 -24.48 -9.62
CA ILE A 4 43.13 -24.38 -8.22
C ILE A 4 44.08 -23.20 -7.98
N HIS A 5 45.02 -22.92 -8.88
CA HIS A 5 45.92 -21.76 -8.79
C HIS A 5 45.16 -20.45 -9.05
N CYS A 6 44.25 -20.42 -10.01
CA CYS A 6 43.39 -19.25 -10.24
C CYS A 6 42.46 -18.98 -9.04
N ALA A 7 41.88 -20.02 -8.44
CA ALA A 7 41.05 -19.92 -7.24
C ALA A 7 41.87 -19.49 -6.01
N ALA A 8 43.10 -20.01 -5.85
CA ALA A 8 44.00 -19.62 -4.77
C ALA A 8 44.50 -18.18 -4.93
N ILE A 9 44.79 -17.73 -6.16
CA ILE A 9 45.14 -16.34 -6.46
C ILE A 9 43.94 -15.43 -6.23
N PHE A 10 42.75 -15.81 -6.67
CA PHE A 10 41.52 -15.06 -6.40
C PHE A 10 41.23 -14.97 -4.90
N LEU A 11 41.37 -16.07 -4.16
CA LEU A 11 41.22 -16.11 -2.70
C LEU A 11 42.31 -15.29 -2.00
N ALA A 12 43.54 -15.31 -2.48
CA ALA A 12 44.63 -14.50 -1.95
C ALA A 12 44.40 -13.01 -2.22
N ILE A 13 43.92 -12.64 -3.40
CA ILE A 13 43.52 -11.27 -3.77
C ILE A 13 42.32 -10.82 -2.92
N LEU A 14 41.33 -11.70 -2.73
CA LEU A 14 40.17 -11.49 -1.87
C LEU A 14 40.59 -11.22 -0.42
N LEU A 15 41.42 -12.10 0.15
CA LEU A 15 41.96 -11.97 1.50
C LEU A 15 42.89 -10.76 1.63
N PHE A 16 43.64 -10.42 0.58
CA PHE A 16 44.47 -9.23 0.52
C PHE A 16 43.62 -7.96 0.52
N PHE A 17 42.54 -7.87 -0.26
CA PHE A 17 41.60 -6.73 -0.24
C PHE A 17 40.82 -6.64 1.08
N ILE A 18 40.52 -7.76 1.73
CA ILE A 18 39.94 -7.80 3.09
C ILE A 18 40.94 -7.27 4.13
N ARG A 19 42.24 -7.54 3.95
CA ARG A 19 43.32 -7.08 4.86
C ARG A 19 43.84 -5.67 4.57
N LEU A 20 43.75 -5.16 3.33
CA LEU A 20 44.38 -3.89 2.91
C LEU A 20 43.70 -2.61 3.40
N GLY A 21 42.60 -2.70 4.14
CA GLY A 21 41.84 -1.53 4.59
C GLY A 21 41.92 -1.22 6.09
N ARG A 22 42.52 -2.08 6.92
CA ARG A 22 42.47 -1.90 8.37
C ARG A 22 43.68 -1.12 8.88
N GLY A 23 43.50 0.20 8.98
CA GLY A 23 44.38 1.01 9.80
C GLY A 23 44.35 0.54 11.26
N LYS A 24 45.43 0.78 12.01
CA LYS A 24 45.39 0.62 13.48
C LYS A 24 44.25 1.50 14.02
N ASN A 25 43.44 0.95 14.92
CA ASN A 25 42.30 1.62 15.58
C ASN A 25 41.16 2.07 14.65
N SER A 26 40.75 1.25 13.67
CA SER A 26 39.51 1.47 12.92
C SER A 26 38.28 0.99 13.71
N PRO A 27 37.07 1.56 13.46
CA PRO A 27 35.84 1.08 14.09
C PRO A 27 35.53 -0.39 13.74
N PRO A 28 34.74 -1.10 14.57
CA PRO A 28 34.18 -2.40 14.23
C PRO A 28 33.54 -2.42 12.83
N CYS A 29 33.76 -3.49 12.08
CA CYS A 29 33.28 -3.63 10.70
C CYS A 29 32.71 -5.04 10.50
N PRO A 30 31.44 -5.18 10.08
CA PRO A 30 30.87 -6.46 9.67
C PRO A 30 31.65 -7.06 8.49
N PRO A 31 31.43 -8.35 8.16
CA PRO A 31 31.93 -8.93 6.94
C PRO A 31 31.40 -8.17 5.71
N SER A 32 32.29 -7.85 4.77
CA SER A 32 31.97 -7.12 3.54
C SER A 32 32.18 -7.99 2.31
N LEU A 33 31.28 -7.91 1.33
CA LEU A 33 31.49 -8.53 0.03
C LEU A 33 32.43 -7.70 -0.85
N PRO A 34 33.22 -8.30 -1.74
CA PRO A 34 34.04 -7.57 -2.71
C PRO A 34 33.18 -6.69 -3.60
N ILE A 35 33.69 -5.51 -3.95
CA ILE A 35 33.04 -4.51 -4.80
C ILE A 35 31.78 -3.90 -4.17
N LEU A 36 30.79 -4.72 -3.77
CA LEU A 36 29.52 -4.29 -3.19
C LEU A 36 29.65 -3.73 -1.76
N GLY A 37 30.62 -4.22 -1.00
CA GLY A 37 30.79 -3.87 0.41
C GLY A 37 29.64 -4.42 1.26
N HIS A 38 28.96 -3.55 1.98
CA HIS A 38 27.90 -3.86 2.95
C HIS A 38 26.49 -3.55 2.43
N LEU A 39 26.32 -3.18 1.16
CA LEU A 39 24.99 -2.89 0.60
C LEU A 39 24.02 -4.08 0.74
N HIS A 40 24.52 -5.31 0.68
CA HIS A 40 23.76 -6.54 0.89
C HIS A 40 23.19 -6.72 2.32
N LEU A 41 23.67 -5.93 3.30
CA LEU A 41 23.17 -5.97 4.67
C LEU A 41 22.02 -4.99 4.92
N LEU A 42 21.73 -4.10 3.96
CA LEU A 42 20.71 -3.07 4.11
C LEU A 42 19.34 -3.62 3.74
N LYS A 43 18.41 -3.57 4.69
CA LYS A 43 16.99 -3.87 4.51
C LYS A 43 16.14 -2.61 4.72
N LYS A 44 14.91 -2.63 4.22
CA LYS A 44 13.92 -1.60 4.56
C LYS A 44 13.19 -1.98 5.86
N PRO A 45 12.82 -0.99 6.70
CA PRO A 45 13.25 0.40 6.64
C PRO A 45 14.73 0.56 7.07
N LEU A 46 15.44 1.45 6.39
CA LEU A 46 16.91 1.59 6.49
C LEU A 46 17.37 1.86 7.92
N HIS A 47 16.67 2.73 8.66
CA HIS A 47 17.06 3.10 10.01
C HIS A 47 17.01 1.92 10.98
N ARG A 48 16.00 1.03 10.89
CA ARG A 48 15.92 -0.18 11.71
C ARG A 48 16.98 -1.21 11.31
N SER A 49 17.22 -1.38 10.01
CA SER A 49 18.30 -2.26 9.51
C SER A 49 19.67 -1.82 10.03
N LEU A 50 19.94 -0.51 10.06
CA LEU A 50 21.17 0.05 10.62
C LEU A 50 21.22 -0.11 12.15
N THR A 51 20.09 0.04 12.85
CA THR A 51 19.99 -0.25 14.30
C THR A 51 20.34 -1.71 14.60
N ALA A 52 19.84 -2.67 13.82
CA ALA A 52 20.15 -4.09 14.01
C ALA A 52 21.65 -4.39 13.84
N LEU A 53 22.32 -3.71 12.90
CA LEU A 53 23.78 -3.78 12.77
C LEU A 53 24.47 -3.15 13.99
N SER A 54 24.00 -1.99 14.44
CA SER A 54 24.49 -1.27 15.62
C SER A 54 24.42 -2.14 16.89
N ALA A 55 23.29 -2.81 17.12
CA ALA A 55 23.10 -3.71 18.24
C ALA A 55 24.09 -4.89 18.26
N ARG A 56 24.54 -5.35 17.08
CA ARG A 56 25.45 -6.49 16.95
C ARG A 56 26.93 -6.13 17.00
N TYR A 57 27.32 -4.99 16.43
CA TYR A 57 28.74 -4.61 16.27
C TYR A 57 29.16 -3.41 17.13
N GLY A 58 28.22 -2.79 17.84
CA GLY A 58 28.43 -1.61 18.69
C GLY A 58 27.94 -0.31 18.04
N PRO A 59 27.89 0.79 18.78
CA PRO A 59 27.24 2.03 18.35
C PRO A 59 28.03 2.88 17.35
N ILE A 60 29.29 2.52 17.06
CA ILE A 60 30.18 3.18 16.10
C ILE A 60 30.70 2.09 15.16
N ILE A 61 30.22 2.07 13.92
CA ILE A 61 30.52 0.99 12.96
C ILE A 61 31.10 1.58 11.68
N SER A 62 32.15 0.95 11.19
CA SER A 62 32.64 1.17 9.84
C SER A 62 31.88 0.27 8.87
N LEU A 63 31.22 0.88 7.91
CA LEU A 63 30.61 0.24 6.76
C LEU A 63 31.34 0.71 5.49
N ARG A 64 30.94 0.11 4.38
CA ARG A 64 31.46 0.41 3.04
C ARG A 64 30.33 0.17 2.06
N PHE A 65 29.86 1.21 1.40
CA PHE A 65 28.82 1.09 0.37
C PHE A 65 29.51 1.22 -0.98
N GLY A 66 29.63 0.08 -1.67
CA GLY A 66 30.44 0.01 -2.88
C GLY A 66 31.90 0.41 -2.62
N SER A 67 32.36 1.46 -3.28
CA SER A 67 33.70 2.05 -3.08
C SER A 67 33.78 3.10 -1.97
N ARG A 68 32.65 3.53 -1.39
CA ARG A 68 32.62 4.62 -0.39
C ARG A 68 32.75 4.08 1.03
N PRO A 69 33.72 4.56 1.84
CA PRO A 69 33.73 4.30 3.28
C PRO A 69 32.58 5.04 3.97
N VAL A 70 31.93 4.36 4.91
CA VAL A 70 30.77 4.90 5.65
C VAL A 70 31.00 4.67 7.14
N LEU A 71 30.76 5.69 7.96
CA LEU A 71 30.74 5.62 9.41
C LEU A 71 29.29 5.72 9.88
N LEU A 72 28.78 4.67 10.50
CA LEU A 72 27.47 4.67 11.15
C LEU A 72 27.63 5.01 12.63
N ILE A 73 26.90 6.02 13.08
CA ILE A 73 26.82 6.43 14.48
C ILE A 73 25.40 6.21 15.01
N SER A 74 25.30 5.51 16.14
CA SER A 74 24.03 5.30 16.88
C SER A 74 24.20 5.56 18.39
N SER A 75 25.27 6.25 18.79
CA SER A 75 25.47 6.70 20.17
C SER A 75 25.34 8.22 20.26
N PRO A 76 24.72 8.73 21.33
CA PRO A 76 24.58 10.18 21.58
C PRO A 76 25.96 10.85 21.72
N ASP A 77 26.86 10.31 22.54
CA ASP A 77 28.20 10.87 22.78
C ASP A 77 29.04 10.93 21.50
N ALA A 78 28.95 9.89 20.67
CA ALA A 78 29.66 9.85 19.40
C ALA A 78 29.07 10.81 18.36
N ALA A 79 27.74 11.01 18.37
CA ALA A 79 27.09 12.01 17.54
C ALA A 79 27.46 13.43 17.99
N GLU A 80 27.52 13.68 19.30
CA GLU A 80 27.99 14.94 19.86
C GLU A 80 29.44 15.21 19.46
N GLU A 81 30.36 14.24 19.58
CA GLU A 81 31.75 14.40 19.14
C GLU A 81 31.85 14.75 17.64
N CYS A 82 31.01 14.14 16.80
CA CYS A 82 30.93 14.46 15.38
C CYS A 82 30.48 15.91 15.11
N PHE A 83 29.51 16.43 15.88
CA PHE A 83 28.89 17.74 15.63
C PHE A 83 29.35 18.86 16.58
N SER A 84 30.34 18.59 17.43
CA SER A 84 31.03 19.58 18.26
C SER A 84 32.51 19.64 17.86
N LYS A 85 33.33 18.73 18.38
CA LYS A 85 34.77 18.65 18.17
C LYS A 85 35.13 18.50 16.70
N ASN A 86 34.41 17.64 15.97
CA ASN A 86 34.65 17.39 14.54
C ASN A 86 33.64 18.11 13.63
N ASP A 87 32.90 19.11 14.14
CA ASP A 87 31.80 19.78 13.44
C ASP A 87 32.20 20.31 12.05
N VAL A 88 33.34 21.03 11.97
CA VAL A 88 33.85 21.56 10.69
C VAL A 88 34.27 20.44 9.75
N ILE A 89 34.86 19.37 10.28
CA ILE A 89 35.35 18.23 9.49
C ILE A 89 34.18 17.50 8.83
N PHE A 90 33.11 17.25 9.58
CA PHE A 90 31.90 16.61 9.07
C PHE A 90 30.92 17.60 8.43
N ALA A 91 31.24 18.89 8.30
CA ALA A 91 30.33 19.85 7.70
C ALA A 91 30.21 19.70 6.16
N ASN A 92 30.94 18.80 5.49
CA ASN A 92 30.75 18.55 4.06
C ASN A 92 29.59 17.58 3.78
N ARG A 93 29.19 17.51 2.50
CA ARG A 93 28.13 16.64 1.99
C ARG A 93 28.69 15.72 0.91
N PRO A 94 28.27 14.44 0.87
CA PRO A 94 28.71 13.55 -0.18
C PRO A 94 28.17 13.99 -1.54
N ARG A 95 29.03 13.91 -2.57
CA ARG A 95 28.68 14.29 -3.95
C ARG A 95 27.88 13.21 -4.67
N PHE A 96 26.60 13.08 -4.30
CA PHE A 96 25.61 12.20 -4.93
C PHE A 96 24.97 12.83 -6.18
N LEU A 97 24.41 12.00 -7.06
CA LEU A 97 23.75 12.48 -8.29
C LEU A 97 22.57 13.42 -8.01
N ALA A 98 21.84 13.21 -6.92
CA ALA A 98 20.79 14.12 -6.48
C ALA A 98 21.33 15.54 -6.23
N GLY A 99 22.48 15.68 -5.54
CA GLY A 99 23.11 16.97 -5.32
C GLY A 99 23.62 17.65 -6.60
N LYS A 100 23.98 16.87 -7.63
CA LYS A 100 24.37 17.40 -8.94
C LYS A 100 23.20 18.07 -9.65
N HIS A 101 22.05 17.41 -9.72
CA HIS A 101 20.90 17.87 -10.51
C HIS A 101 19.92 18.70 -9.67
N LEU A 102 19.45 18.16 -8.55
CA LEU A 102 18.49 18.84 -7.65
C LEU A 102 19.15 19.91 -6.76
N GLY A 103 20.46 19.82 -6.57
CA GLY A 103 21.27 20.77 -5.81
C GLY A 103 22.01 21.80 -6.66
N TYR A 104 21.65 21.97 -7.94
CA TYR A 104 22.29 22.92 -8.87
C TYR A 104 23.82 22.81 -8.85
N ASN A 105 24.32 21.63 -9.18
CA ASN A 105 25.74 21.29 -9.09
C ASN A 105 26.33 21.54 -7.69
N TYR A 106 25.62 21.09 -6.65
CA TYR A 106 26.03 21.18 -5.26
C TYR A 106 26.16 22.62 -4.73
N THR A 107 25.38 23.56 -5.25
CA THR A 107 25.42 24.96 -4.80
C THR A 107 24.36 25.27 -3.75
N THR A 108 23.31 24.46 -3.56
CA THR A 108 22.30 24.76 -2.54
C THR A 108 22.78 24.54 -1.11
N ILE A 109 22.14 25.17 -0.12
CA ILE A 109 22.52 25.08 1.30
C ILE A 109 22.54 23.63 1.84
N VAL A 110 21.71 22.75 1.27
CA VAL A 110 21.63 21.32 1.63
C VAL A 110 22.86 20.55 1.14
N TRP A 111 23.35 20.85 -0.07
CA TRP A 111 24.36 20.05 -0.79
C TRP A 111 25.76 20.67 -0.83
N ALA A 112 25.88 21.99 -0.68
CA ALA A 112 27.16 22.68 -0.74
C ALA A 112 28.10 22.22 0.36
N SER A 113 29.35 21.94 0.01
CA SER A 113 30.43 21.70 0.97
C SER A 113 30.68 22.92 1.86
N TYR A 114 31.22 22.68 3.04
CA TYR A 114 31.55 23.75 3.97
C TYR A 114 32.61 24.68 3.38
N GLY A 115 32.34 25.98 3.41
CA GLY A 115 33.17 26.98 2.76
C GLY A 115 32.49 28.35 2.76
N HIS A 116 33.09 29.33 2.09
CA HIS A 116 32.55 30.70 2.02
C HIS A 116 31.11 30.71 1.48
N HIS A 117 30.88 30.01 0.36
CA HIS A 117 29.58 29.89 -0.28
C HIS A 117 28.50 29.37 0.67
N TRP A 118 28.73 28.21 1.30
CA TRP A 118 27.77 27.65 2.24
C TRP A 118 27.53 28.54 3.46
N ARG A 119 28.57 29.20 4.00
CA ARG A 119 28.42 30.13 5.12
C ARG A 119 27.55 31.33 4.74
N ASN A 120 27.68 31.85 3.53
CA ASN A 120 26.82 32.93 3.07
C ASN A 120 25.36 32.47 2.90
N LEU A 121 25.12 31.30 2.30
CA LEU A 121 23.76 30.72 2.23
C LEU A 121 23.17 30.49 3.63
N ARG A 122 23.98 30.00 4.57
CA ARG A 122 23.56 29.82 5.97
C ARG A 122 23.24 31.15 6.65
N ARG A 123 24.02 32.20 6.38
CA ARG A 123 23.76 33.56 6.88
C ARG A 123 22.43 34.08 6.34
N ILE A 124 22.15 33.94 5.04
CA ILE A 124 20.88 34.36 4.43
C ILE A 124 19.71 33.62 5.07
N ALA A 125 19.80 32.29 5.16
CA ALA A 125 18.77 31.49 5.82
C ALA A 125 18.51 31.96 7.26
N THR A 126 19.57 32.19 8.04
CA THR A 126 19.45 32.53 9.47
C THR A 126 18.97 33.96 9.69
N VAL A 127 19.48 34.93 8.92
CA VAL A 127 19.24 36.37 9.14
C VAL A 127 18.01 36.86 8.40
N GLU A 128 17.93 36.56 7.10
CA GLU A 128 16.95 37.14 6.18
C GLU A 128 15.62 36.37 6.14
N ILE A 129 15.65 35.07 6.49
CA ILE A 129 14.51 34.16 6.33
C ILE A 129 14.00 33.70 7.70
N PHE A 130 14.85 33.08 8.51
CA PHE A 130 14.45 32.36 9.73
C PHE A 130 14.78 33.10 11.03
N SER A 131 15.19 34.36 10.98
CA SER A 131 15.38 35.14 12.20
C SER A 131 14.06 35.34 12.93
N THR A 132 14.09 35.44 14.26
CA THR A 132 12.87 35.66 15.07
C THR A 132 12.06 36.85 14.59
N ALA A 133 12.72 37.95 14.19
CA ALA A 133 12.05 39.14 13.65
C ALA A 133 11.35 38.85 12.31
N ARG A 134 11.99 38.11 11.39
CA ARG A 134 11.39 37.74 10.10
C ARG A 134 10.26 36.75 10.26
N LEU A 135 10.41 35.76 11.14
CA LEU A 135 9.35 34.81 11.44
C LEU A 135 8.16 35.48 12.12
N HIS A 136 8.38 36.39 13.07
CA HIS A 136 7.32 37.22 13.64
C HIS A 136 6.63 38.08 12.57
N SER A 137 7.39 38.58 11.58
CA SER A 137 6.79 39.29 10.45
C SER A 137 5.88 38.40 9.59
N PHE A 138 5.97 37.07 9.66
CA PHE A 138 5.05 36.18 8.94
C PHE A 138 4.00 35.51 9.84
N SER A 139 3.84 35.95 11.10
CA SER A 139 2.85 35.36 12.02
C SER A 139 1.42 35.49 11.50
N GLY A 140 1.08 36.63 10.89
CA GLY A 140 -0.24 36.84 10.29
C GLY A 140 -0.60 35.81 9.22
N ILE A 141 0.38 35.36 8.42
CA ILE A 141 0.18 34.32 7.41
C ILE A 141 -0.16 32.99 8.08
N ARG A 142 0.65 32.57 9.05
CA ARG A 142 0.46 31.29 9.75
C ARG A 142 -0.86 31.24 10.49
N ARG A 143 -1.19 32.32 11.22
CA ARG A 143 -2.48 32.47 11.92
C ARG A 143 -3.67 32.36 10.97
N GLU A 144 -3.60 33.04 9.83
CA GLU A 144 -4.69 33.00 8.85
C GLU A 144 -4.84 31.61 8.23
N GLU A 145 -3.76 30.94 7.82
CA GLU A 145 -3.85 29.59 7.25
C GLU A 145 -4.34 28.54 8.26
N VAL A 146 -3.90 28.63 9.52
CA VAL A 146 -4.41 27.73 10.59
C VAL A 146 -5.89 28.01 10.86
N MET A 147 -6.32 29.28 10.89
CA MET A 147 -7.73 29.62 11.03
C MET A 147 -8.56 29.11 9.86
N LEU A 148 -8.04 29.16 8.62
CA LEU A 148 -8.72 28.59 7.45
C LEU A 148 -8.81 27.07 7.53
N LEU A 149 -7.78 26.38 8.02
CA LEU A 149 -7.84 24.95 8.30
C LEU A 149 -8.98 24.64 9.30
N VAL A 150 -9.02 25.34 10.44
CA VAL A 150 -10.07 25.16 11.45
C VAL A 150 -11.46 25.43 10.85
N ARG A 151 -11.63 26.55 10.13
CA ARG A 151 -12.91 26.88 9.49
C ARG A 151 -13.35 25.82 8.50
N ARG A 152 -12.43 25.28 7.71
CA ARG A 152 -12.71 24.20 6.75
C ARG A 152 -13.17 22.94 7.46
N LEU A 153 -12.51 22.56 8.56
CA LEU A 153 -12.93 21.41 9.35
C LEU A 153 -14.32 21.58 9.96
N VAL A 154 -14.70 22.82 10.34
CA VAL A 154 -16.05 23.16 10.81
C VAL A 154 -17.08 23.20 9.67
N SER A 155 -16.74 23.75 8.49
CA SER A 155 -17.66 23.78 7.36
C SER A 155 -17.92 22.37 6.83
N ASP A 156 -16.89 21.53 6.90
CA ASP A 156 -16.93 20.12 6.63
C ASP A 156 -17.89 19.38 7.59
N SER A 157 -17.98 19.74 8.88
CA SER A 157 -18.71 18.98 9.92
C SER A 157 -20.25 19.11 9.92
N LYS A 158 -20.91 19.38 8.78
CA LYS A 158 -22.36 19.68 8.71
C LYS A 158 -23.29 18.48 8.48
N ASP A 159 -22.98 17.30 9.02
CA ASP A 159 -23.89 16.14 9.01
C ASP A 159 -24.62 15.97 10.36
N GLU A 160 -25.79 15.33 10.33
CA GLU A 160 -26.77 15.26 11.44
C GLU A 160 -26.28 14.47 12.68
N ASP A 161 -25.20 13.68 12.56
CA ASP A 161 -24.68 12.80 13.62
C ASP A 161 -23.50 13.36 14.45
N GLY A 162 -23.09 14.62 14.22
CA GLY A 162 -22.14 15.34 15.09
C GLY A 162 -20.64 15.00 14.96
N TYR A 163 -20.25 13.89 14.30
CA TYR A 163 -18.85 13.54 14.01
C TYR A 163 -18.60 13.38 12.51
N ARG A 164 -17.42 13.82 12.02
CA ARG A 164 -17.01 13.67 10.61
C ARG A 164 -15.61 13.10 10.46
N LYS A 165 -15.44 12.20 9.49
CA LYS A 165 -14.14 11.65 9.10
C LYS A 165 -13.34 12.68 8.31
N VAL A 166 -12.07 12.84 8.66
CA VAL A 166 -11.16 13.80 8.01
C VAL A 166 -9.80 13.17 7.76
N GLN A 167 -9.28 13.29 6.54
CA GLN A 167 -7.91 12.90 6.21
C GLN A 167 -6.90 13.99 6.59
N LEU A 168 -6.38 13.94 7.82
CA LEU A 168 -5.50 14.98 8.38
C LEU A 168 -4.19 15.18 7.60
N LYS A 169 -3.58 14.11 7.06
CA LYS A 169 -2.34 14.19 6.29
C LYS A 169 -2.44 15.18 5.13
N LYS A 170 -3.51 15.07 4.33
CA LYS A 170 -3.77 15.96 3.20
C LYS A 170 -3.96 17.41 3.67
N ARG A 171 -4.75 17.59 4.73
CA ARG A 171 -5.01 18.92 5.32
C ARG A 171 -3.74 19.60 5.86
N PHE A 172 -2.85 18.85 6.49
CA PHE A 172 -1.57 19.36 6.99
C PHE A 172 -0.58 19.69 5.87
N PHE A 173 -0.57 18.89 4.81
CA PHE A 173 0.20 19.21 3.61
C PHE A 173 -0.30 20.52 2.98
N GLU A 174 -1.61 20.66 2.75
CA GLU A 174 -2.22 21.89 2.21
C GLU A 174 -1.89 23.13 3.07
N LEU A 175 -2.00 23.02 4.39
CA LEU A 175 -1.65 24.08 5.35
C LEU A 175 -0.20 24.52 5.21
N THR A 176 0.74 23.57 5.30
CA THR A 176 2.18 23.87 5.29
C THR A 176 2.62 24.42 3.94
N LEU A 177 2.05 23.91 2.85
CA LEU A 177 2.28 24.38 1.49
C LEU A 177 1.89 25.87 1.36
N ASN A 178 0.67 26.22 1.77
CA ASN A 178 0.19 27.59 1.72
C ASN A 178 1.04 28.53 2.59
N VAL A 179 1.41 28.10 3.80
CA VAL A 179 2.31 28.89 4.66
C VAL A 179 3.63 29.18 3.93
N MET A 180 4.25 28.16 3.36
CA MET A 180 5.52 28.32 2.65
C MET A 180 5.39 29.20 1.41
N MET A 181 4.37 28.98 0.57
CA MET A 181 4.17 29.75 -0.65
C MET A 181 3.80 31.20 -0.39
N ARG A 182 3.01 31.49 0.65
CA ARG A 182 2.70 32.86 1.05
C ARG A 182 3.91 33.58 1.61
N MET A 183 4.78 32.90 2.36
CA MET A 183 6.04 33.48 2.82
C MET A 183 7.03 33.72 1.66
N ILE A 184 7.08 32.81 0.69
CA ILE A 184 8.06 32.85 -0.41
C ILE A 184 7.64 33.83 -1.50
N ALA A 185 6.42 33.68 -2.01
CA ALA A 185 5.91 34.37 -3.19
C ALA A 185 4.65 35.21 -2.90
N GLY A 186 4.10 35.16 -1.69
CA GLY A 186 2.84 35.86 -1.38
C GLY A 186 1.60 35.19 -1.97
N LYS A 187 1.72 33.98 -2.52
CA LYS A 187 0.63 33.23 -3.17
C LYS A 187 0.04 32.15 -2.27
N ARG A 188 -1.26 31.91 -2.42
CA ARG A 188 -2.02 30.81 -1.81
C ARG A 188 -2.50 29.87 -2.93
N TYR A 189 -2.41 28.56 -2.73
CA TYR A 189 -2.78 27.56 -3.76
C TYR A 189 -3.93 26.64 -3.36
N TYR A 190 -4.27 26.53 -2.08
CA TYR A 190 -5.45 25.79 -1.61
C TYR A 190 -6.38 26.72 -0.80
N GLY A 191 -7.70 26.56 -0.95
CA GLY A 191 -8.69 27.50 -0.38
C GLY A 191 -10.07 27.29 -1.00
N GLU A 192 -11.16 27.65 -0.30
CA GLU A 192 -12.49 27.75 -0.94
C GLU A 192 -12.52 28.88 -1.99
N ASP A 193 -11.74 29.94 -1.76
CA ASP A 193 -11.60 31.10 -2.66
C ASP A 193 -10.46 30.96 -3.68
N VAL A 194 -9.89 29.75 -3.84
CA VAL A 194 -8.78 29.51 -4.77
C VAL A 194 -9.27 28.54 -5.83
N GLU A 195 -9.31 29.00 -7.09
CA GLU A 195 -9.58 28.11 -8.22
C GLU A 195 -8.56 26.96 -8.20
N ASP A 196 -9.03 25.75 -8.47
CA ASP A 196 -8.22 24.53 -8.47
C ASP A 196 -7.15 24.66 -9.56
N SER A 197 -5.99 25.20 -9.16
CA SER A 197 -5.01 25.72 -10.09
C SER A 197 -4.07 24.61 -10.52
N GLU A 198 -3.90 24.46 -11.84
CA GLU A 198 -2.90 23.56 -12.42
C GLU A 198 -1.49 23.80 -11.82
N GLU A 199 -1.21 25.04 -11.41
CA GLU A 199 0.03 25.45 -10.74
C GLU A 199 0.21 24.78 -9.36
N ALA A 200 -0.87 24.64 -8.58
CA ALA A 200 -0.88 24.00 -7.27
C ALA A 200 -0.53 22.51 -7.36
N ARG A 201 -1.19 21.80 -8.29
CA ARG A 201 -0.94 20.36 -8.53
C ARG A 201 0.48 20.12 -9.03
N ARG A 202 0.95 20.91 -9.99
CA ARG A 202 2.34 20.85 -10.48
C ARG A 202 3.34 21.05 -9.33
N PHE A 203 3.03 21.94 -8.40
CA PHE A 203 3.90 22.18 -7.26
C PHE A 203 3.90 21.04 -6.24
N GLN A 204 2.74 20.48 -5.89
CA GLN A 204 2.65 19.29 -5.03
C GLN A 204 3.50 18.13 -5.58
N GLU A 205 3.34 17.82 -6.88
CA GLU A 205 4.14 16.80 -7.56
C GLU A 205 5.64 17.10 -7.46
N ILE A 206 6.04 18.37 -7.65
CA ILE A 206 7.44 18.79 -7.54
C ILE A 206 7.98 18.59 -6.12
N ALA A 207 7.22 18.96 -5.09
CA ALA A 207 7.64 18.85 -3.70
C ALA A 207 7.84 17.38 -3.29
N GLU A 208 6.81 16.54 -3.53
CA GLU A 208 6.83 15.10 -3.22
C GLU A 208 7.94 14.36 -4.00
N GLU A 209 8.03 14.56 -5.32
CA GLU A 209 9.09 13.94 -6.13
C GLU A 209 10.49 14.40 -5.69
N THR A 210 10.64 15.66 -5.28
CA THR A 210 11.93 16.20 -4.79
C THR A 210 12.35 15.54 -3.51
N PHE A 211 11.45 15.36 -2.55
CA PHE A 211 11.76 14.73 -1.27
C PHE A 211 12.22 13.28 -1.49
N VAL A 212 11.43 12.50 -2.24
CA VAL A 212 11.73 11.09 -2.54
C VAL A 212 13.06 10.93 -3.27
N LEU A 213 13.27 11.68 -4.36
CA LEU A 213 14.48 11.53 -5.18
C LEU A 213 15.73 12.14 -4.53
N SER A 214 15.59 13.09 -3.60
CA SER A 214 16.72 13.64 -2.83
C SER A 214 17.21 12.66 -1.76
N ALA A 215 16.32 11.86 -1.19
CA ALA A 215 16.63 10.83 -0.21
C ALA A 215 17.02 9.48 -0.85
N ALA A 216 16.69 9.26 -2.12
CA ALA A 216 17.00 8.02 -2.83
C ALA A 216 18.51 7.77 -2.93
N THR A 217 18.96 6.63 -2.40
CA THR A 217 20.33 6.16 -2.50
C THR A 217 20.57 5.44 -3.83
N ASN A 218 21.38 6.01 -4.73
CA ASN A 218 21.67 5.38 -6.01
C ASN A 218 22.86 4.40 -5.90
N LEU A 219 22.70 3.16 -6.40
CA LEU A 219 23.79 2.20 -6.59
C LEU A 219 24.96 2.81 -7.39
N GLY A 220 24.67 3.66 -8.38
CA GLY A 220 25.69 4.37 -9.16
C GLY A 220 26.50 5.40 -8.37
N ASP A 221 26.03 5.87 -7.20
CA ASP A 221 26.80 6.75 -6.31
C ASP A 221 27.80 5.98 -5.44
N PHE A 222 27.59 4.68 -5.28
CA PHE A 222 28.44 3.75 -4.53
C PHE A 222 29.32 2.90 -5.43
N LEU A 223 28.87 2.58 -6.66
CA LEU A 223 29.55 1.72 -7.62
C LEU A 223 29.79 2.49 -8.94
N PRO A 224 30.92 3.22 -9.06
CA PRO A 224 31.19 4.05 -10.24
C PRO A 224 31.19 3.29 -11.57
N ILE A 225 31.54 1.99 -11.56
CA ILE A 225 31.54 1.16 -12.78
C ILE A 225 30.12 0.94 -13.34
N LEU A 226 29.10 0.96 -12.46
CA LEU A 226 27.71 0.90 -12.87
C LEU A 226 27.25 2.17 -13.58
N ARG A 227 27.94 3.31 -13.41
CA ARG A 227 27.64 4.53 -14.18
C ARG A 227 27.90 4.36 -15.68
N PHE A 228 28.83 3.48 -16.06
CA PHE A 228 29.11 3.16 -17.47
C PHE A 228 28.13 2.12 -18.03
N LEU A 229 27.70 1.17 -17.19
CA LEU A 229 26.72 0.14 -17.52
C LEU A 229 25.27 0.66 -17.49
N ASP A 230 25.03 1.83 -16.87
CA ASP A 230 23.76 2.56 -16.90
C ASP A 230 23.51 3.20 -18.27
N HIS A 231 23.61 2.41 -19.34
CA HIS A 231 23.21 2.76 -20.71
C HIS A 231 21.71 3.10 -20.81
N ARG A 232 20.92 2.91 -19.73
CA ARG A 232 19.52 3.35 -19.65
C ARG A 232 19.29 4.57 -18.76
N GLY A 233 20.24 5.06 -17.97
CA GLY A 233 20.20 6.36 -17.27
C GLY A 233 18.88 6.72 -16.58
N VAL A 234 18.09 5.75 -16.08
CA VAL A 234 16.67 5.99 -15.75
C VAL A 234 16.54 7.00 -14.60
N LEU A 235 17.32 6.82 -13.54
CA LEU A 235 17.29 7.72 -12.38
C LEU A 235 17.89 9.08 -12.70
N GLU A 236 19.04 9.14 -13.39
CA GLU A 236 19.62 10.43 -13.80
C GLU A 236 18.69 11.20 -14.73
N ARG A 237 17.97 10.53 -15.64
CA ARG A 237 16.90 11.13 -16.45
C ARG A 237 15.73 11.63 -15.61
N LYS A 238 15.28 10.87 -14.60
CA LYS A 238 14.26 11.32 -13.64
C LYS A 238 14.70 12.59 -12.90
N LEU A 239 15.94 12.60 -12.39
CA LEU A 239 16.52 13.75 -11.69
C LEU A 239 16.60 15.00 -12.59
N LYS A 240 17.04 14.84 -13.85
CA LYS A 240 17.09 15.93 -14.83
C LYS A 240 15.70 16.47 -15.18
N ARG A 241 14.73 15.59 -15.44
CA ARG A 241 13.33 15.99 -15.70
C ARG A 241 12.73 16.75 -14.53
N LEU A 242 12.98 16.29 -13.31
CA LEU A 242 12.51 16.98 -12.10
C LEU A 242 13.19 18.34 -11.94
N GLN A 243 14.49 18.45 -12.23
CA GLN A 243 15.20 19.72 -12.25
C GLN A 243 14.55 20.70 -13.26
N GLU A 244 14.26 20.25 -14.49
CA GLU A 244 13.59 21.06 -15.52
C GLU A 244 12.20 21.54 -15.06
N LYS A 245 11.38 20.65 -14.48
CA LYS A 245 10.06 21.01 -13.91
C LYS A 245 10.19 22.08 -12.83
N ARG A 246 11.13 21.89 -11.89
CA ARG A 246 11.40 22.84 -10.79
C ARG A 246 11.86 24.19 -11.32
N ASP A 247 12.76 24.19 -12.29
CA ASP A 247 13.33 25.41 -12.84
C ASP A 247 12.29 26.25 -13.55
N ALA A 248 11.42 25.62 -14.35
CA ALA A 248 10.32 26.30 -15.00
C ALA A 248 9.36 26.93 -13.97
N PHE A 249 8.99 26.17 -12.94
CA PHE A 249 8.10 26.65 -11.89
C PHE A 249 8.67 27.84 -11.11
N VAL A 250 9.90 27.71 -10.58
CA VAL A 250 10.50 28.77 -9.76
C VAL A 250 10.91 29.98 -10.60
N GLN A 251 11.33 29.79 -11.85
CA GLN A 251 11.57 30.92 -12.75
C GLN A 251 10.28 31.74 -12.95
N GLY A 252 9.13 31.08 -13.13
CA GLY A 252 7.84 31.76 -13.23
C GLY A 252 7.55 32.66 -12.02
N LEU A 253 7.79 32.16 -10.80
CA LEU A 253 7.63 32.93 -9.57
C LEU A 253 8.57 34.14 -9.49
N ILE A 254 9.83 33.97 -9.90
CA ILE A 254 10.83 35.05 -9.91
C ILE A 254 10.44 36.14 -10.92
N ASP A 255 10.05 35.74 -12.13
CA ASP A 255 9.72 36.67 -13.22
C ASP A 255 8.43 37.45 -12.96
N GLU A 256 7.47 36.85 -12.28
CA GLU A 256 6.29 37.57 -11.77
C GLU A 256 6.67 38.66 -10.78
N HIS A 257 7.52 38.36 -9.78
CA HIS A 257 7.97 39.36 -8.80
C HIS A 257 8.79 40.49 -9.44
N ARG A 258 9.56 40.18 -10.50
CA ARG A 258 10.28 41.18 -11.28
C ARG A 258 9.34 42.11 -12.05
N ARG A 259 8.22 41.58 -12.58
CA ARG A 259 7.22 42.35 -13.33
C ARG A 259 6.37 43.23 -12.42
N ASP A 260 5.97 42.72 -11.27
CA ASP A 260 5.06 43.41 -10.35
C ASP A 260 5.71 44.57 -9.60
N GLY A 261 7.04 44.73 -9.71
CA GLY A 261 7.75 45.94 -9.28
C GLY A 261 7.46 46.34 -7.83
N GLY A 262 7.41 45.37 -6.91
CA GLY A 262 7.33 45.55 -5.46
C GLY A 262 6.53 46.78 -5.00
N GLY A 263 5.20 46.76 -5.18
CA GLY A 263 4.33 47.89 -4.84
C GLY A 263 4.61 48.47 -3.44
N GLU A 264 4.74 49.81 -3.36
CA GLU A 264 4.95 50.54 -2.12
C GLU A 264 3.86 50.18 -1.09
N GLY A 265 4.27 49.66 0.07
CA GLY A 265 3.36 49.23 1.14
C GLY A 265 3.08 47.73 1.22
N ARG A 266 3.49 46.91 0.23
CA ARG A 266 3.37 45.43 0.31
C ARG A 266 4.42 44.85 1.27
N ARG A 267 4.03 43.86 2.06
CA ARG A 267 4.96 43.12 2.93
C ARG A 267 5.95 42.31 2.08
N LYS A 268 7.26 42.55 2.26
CA LYS A 268 8.31 41.91 1.46
C LYS A 268 8.34 40.39 1.65
N THR A 269 8.14 39.65 0.56
CA THR A 269 8.27 38.19 0.50
C THR A 269 9.73 37.75 0.56
N ILE A 270 10.00 36.45 0.66
CA ILE A 270 11.38 35.96 0.58
C ILE A 270 11.96 36.18 -0.81
N VAL A 271 11.18 36.04 -1.88
CA VAL A 271 11.63 36.38 -3.25
C VAL A 271 12.03 37.85 -3.33
N ASP A 272 11.25 38.78 -2.76
CA ASP A 272 11.59 40.22 -2.75
C ASP A 272 12.95 40.48 -2.05
N VAL A 273 13.22 39.77 -0.96
CA VAL A 273 14.50 39.90 -0.23
C VAL A 273 15.66 39.34 -1.05
N LEU A 274 15.49 38.17 -1.68
CA LEU A 274 16.53 37.57 -2.52
C LEU A 274 16.83 38.42 -3.77
N LEU A 275 15.79 39.01 -4.38
CA LEU A 275 15.96 39.97 -5.49
C LEU A 275 16.65 41.26 -5.03
N SER A 276 16.37 41.74 -3.81
CA SER A 276 17.08 42.90 -3.24
C SER A 276 18.56 42.60 -3.02
N LEU A 277 18.91 41.38 -2.57
CA LEU A 277 20.30 40.93 -2.45
C LEU A 277 20.97 40.84 -3.84
N GLN A 278 20.26 40.35 -4.85
CA GLN A 278 20.72 40.30 -6.23
C GLN A 278 21.02 41.67 -6.83
N GLN A 279 20.27 42.72 -6.46
CA GLN A 279 20.60 44.08 -6.90
C GLN A 279 21.93 44.59 -6.30
N GLY A 280 22.27 44.15 -5.08
CA GLY A 280 23.51 44.55 -4.41
C GLY A 280 24.75 43.78 -4.89
N ASP A 281 24.60 42.50 -5.25
CA ASP A 281 25.69 41.64 -5.74
C ASP A 281 25.15 40.65 -6.79
N PRO A 282 24.93 41.09 -8.04
CA PRO A 282 24.31 40.29 -9.09
C PRO A 282 25.20 39.17 -9.61
N GLU A 283 26.52 39.29 -9.45
CA GLU A 283 27.48 38.26 -9.85
C GLU A 283 27.38 37.03 -8.94
N TYR A 284 27.15 37.23 -7.64
CA TYR A 284 27.01 36.15 -6.69
C TYR A 284 25.56 35.61 -6.60
N TYR A 285 24.58 36.50 -6.45
CA TYR A 285 23.16 36.12 -6.28
C TYR A 285 22.48 35.89 -7.63
N THR A 286 22.98 34.93 -8.39
CA THR A 286 22.39 34.55 -9.67
C THR A 286 21.00 33.93 -9.50
N ASP A 287 20.21 33.88 -10.58
CA ASP A 287 18.91 33.22 -10.59
C ASP A 287 18.99 31.76 -10.14
N GLU A 288 20.08 31.06 -10.47
CA GLU A 288 20.33 29.70 -10.01
C GLU A 288 20.44 29.62 -8.49
N ILE A 289 21.13 30.56 -7.84
CA ILE A 289 21.23 30.62 -6.38
C ILE A 289 19.88 30.94 -5.74
N ILE A 290 19.13 31.89 -6.30
CA ILE A 290 17.79 32.26 -5.81
C ILE A 290 16.84 31.05 -5.92
N LYS A 291 16.81 30.39 -7.09
CA LYS A 291 16.04 29.15 -7.31
C LYS A 291 16.43 28.07 -6.30
N GLY A 292 17.74 27.89 -6.10
CA GLY A 292 18.30 26.95 -5.14
C GLY A 292 17.80 27.18 -3.71
N VAL A 293 17.72 28.43 -3.27
CA VAL A 293 17.16 28.78 -1.95
C VAL A 293 15.67 28.48 -1.90
N ILE A 294 14.89 28.93 -2.89
CA ILE A 294 13.44 28.75 -2.93
C ILE A 294 13.06 27.27 -2.89
N VAL A 295 13.65 26.43 -3.74
CA VAL A 295 13.27 25.01 -3.77
C VAL A 295 13.64 24.30 -2.47
N VAL A 296 14.77 24.63 -1.85
CA VAL A 296 15.12 24.04 -0.55
C VAL A 296 14.08 24.39 0.51
N LEU A 297 13.62 25.65 0.55
CA LEU A 297 12.59 26.06 1.50
C LEU A 297 11.29 25.28 1.28
N LEU A 298 10.85 25.19 0.02
CA LEU A 298 9.61 24.51 -0.36
C LEU A 298 9.62 23.02 0.00
N ALA A 299 10.67 22.29 -0.41
CA ALA A 299 10.76 20.85 -0.16
C ALA A 299 11.00 20.52 1.32
N ALA A 300 11.89 21.26 2.00
CA ALA A 300 12.22 20.96 3.40
C ALA A 300 11.14 21.44 4.38
N GLY A 301 10.45 22.55 4.10
CA GLY A 301 9.49 23.17 5.00
C GLY A 301 8.08 22.59 4.97
N THR A 302 7.68 21.98 3.84
CA THR A 302 6.33 21.45 3.64
C THR A 302 6.18 20.06 4.28
N ASP A 303 6.80 19.03 3.66
CA ASP A 303 6.61 17.63 4.03
C ASP A 303 6.98 17.33 5.48
N THR A 304 8.13 17.84 5.95
CA THR A 304 8.62 17.54 7.30
C THR A 304 7.69 18.06 8.39
N THR A 305 7.11 19.25 8.19
CA THR A 305 6.17 19.88 9.12
C THR A 305 4.82 19.15 9.07
N ALA A 306 4.35 18.79 7.88
CA ALA A 306 3.10 18.05 7.69
C ALA A 306 3.15 16.67 8.36
N VAL A 307 4.22 15.90 8.12
CA VAL A 307 4.46 14.58 8.73
C VAL A 307 4.56 14.68 10.25
N THR A 308 5.17 15.74 10.79
CA THR A 308 5.25 15.95 12.24
C THR A 308 3.85 16.14 12.86
N MET A 309 2.99 16.95 12.23
CA MET A 309 1.61 17.15 12.71
C MET A 309 0.76 15.88 12.56
N GLU A 310 0.96 15.13 11.47
CA GLU A 310 0.30 13.84 11.25
C GLU A 310 0.62 12.86 12.38
N TRP A 311 1.91 12.68 12.69
CA TRP A 311 2.34 11.85 13.80
C TRP A 311 1.84 12.35 15.14
N ALA A 312 1.89 13.67 15.39
CA ALA A 312 1.43 14.25 16.65
C ALA A 312 -0.07 13.97 16.89
N MET A 313 -0.92 14.18 15.88
CA MET A 313 -2.34 13.86 16.00
C MET A 313 -2.57 12.35 16.15
N SER A 314 -1.85 11.52 15.39
CA SER A 314 -1.94 10.07 15.50
C SER A 314 -1.62 9.58 16.92
N VAL A 315 -0.53 10.06 17.53
CA VAL A 315 -0.18 9.64 18.90
C VAL A 315 -1.13 10.21 19.94
N LEU A 316 -1.62 11.45 19.78
CA LEU A 316 -2.58 12.04 20.70
C LEU A 316 -3.93 11.30 20.69
N LEU A 317 -4.40 10.90 19.52
CA LEU A 317 -5.59 10.08 19.35
C LEU A 317 -5.48 8.70 20.02
N ASN A 318 -4.26 8.16 20.10
CA ASN A 318 -3.97 6.90 20.80
C ASN A 318 -3.71 7.09 22.31
N HIS A 319 -3.68 8.34 22.81
CA HIS A 319 -3.43 8.67 24.22
C HIS A 319 -4.42 9.78 24.68
N PRO A 320 -5.72 9.46 24.84
CA PRO A 320 -6.75 10.44 25.18
C PRO A 320 -6.48 11.21 26.48
N GLU A 321 -5.79 10.60 27.44
CA GLU A 321 -5.37 11.24 28.68
C GLU A 321 -4.35 12.36 28.46
N VAL A 322 -3.44 12.20 27.49
CA VAL A 322 -2.49 13.25 27.10
C VAL A 322 -3.23 14.35 26.34
N LEU A 323 -4.14 13.99 25.44
CA LEU A 323 -4.96 14.96 24.72
C LEU A 323 -5.79 15.83 25.68
N LYS A 324 -6.39 15.20 26.71
CA LYS A 324 -7.14 15.91 27.75
C LYS A 324 -6.28 16.88 28.55
N LYS A 325 -5.06 16.49 28.93
CA LYS A 325 -4.13 17.39 29.64
C LYS A 325 -3.69 18.58 28.77
N ALA A 326 -3.51 18.36 27.46
CA ALA A 326 -3.24 19.46 26.52
C ALA A 326 -4.44 20.42 26.41
N ARG A 327 -5.65 19.85 26.39
CA ARG A 327 -6.94 20.43 26.81
C ARG A 327 -6.81 21.49 27.90
N GLU A 328 -6.62 20.96 29.10
CA GLU A 328 -6.61 21.69 30.36
C GLU A 328 -5.53 22.79 30.38
N GLU A 329 -4.36 22.55 29.76
CA GLU A 329 -3.32 23.58 29.62
C GLU A 329 -3.77 24.76 28.75
N LEU A 330 -4.40 24.49 27.61
CA LEU A 330 -4.91 25.53 26.71
C LEU A 330 -6.01 26.34 27.39
N ASP A 331 -6.95 25.68 28.06
CA ASP A 331 -8.04 26.35 28.77
C ASP A 331 -7.51 27.26 29.88
N LEU A 332 -6.47 26.82 30.61
CA LEU A 332 -5.86 27.58 31.68
C LEU A 332 -5.06 28.80 31.19
N GLN A 333 -4.30 28.65 30.11
CA GLN A 333 -3.34 29.67 29.65
C GLN A 333 -3.88 30.62 28.59
N VAL A 334 -4.84 30.15 27.77
CA VAL A 334 -5.43 30.88 26.66
C VAL A 334 -6.89 31.27 26.95
N GLY A 335 -7.65 30.35 27.55
CA GLY A 335 -9.09 30.48 27.78
C GLY A 335 -9.95 30.12 26.56
N GLU A 336 -11.27 30.28 26.70
CA GLU A 336 -12.26 29.91 25.68
C GLU A 336 -12.67 31.09 24.77
N ASP A 337 -12.37 32.34 25.16
CA ASP A 337 -12.83 33.55 24.45
C ASP A 337 -12.11 33.80 23.11
N ARG A 338 -11.00 33.09 22.84
CA ARG A 338 -10.18 33.27 21.64
C ARG A 338 -9.38 32.03 21.30
N LEU A 339 -9.00 31.90 20.03
CA LEU A 339 -8.06 30.88 19.60
C LEU A 339 -6.64 31.15 20.10
N VAL A 340 -5.88 30.08 20.28
CA VAL A 340 -4.44 30.13 20.55
C VAL A 340 -3.70 30.92 19.47
N ASP A 341 -2.75 31.74 19.91
CA ASP A 341 -1.88 32.53 19.04
C ASP A 341 -0.41 32.15 19.26
N GLU A 342 0.47 32.45 18.30
CA GLU A 342 1.90 32.13 18.43
C GLU A 342 2.55 32.76 19.67
N SER A 343 2.04 33.90 20.11
CA SER A 343 2.51 34.59 21.32
C SER A 343 2.21 33.83 22.61
N ASP A 344 1.30 32.85 22.58
CA ASP A 344 0.96 32.00 23.73
C ASP A 344 1.83 30.74 23.82
N LEU A 345 2.46 30.29 22.73
CA LEU A 345 3.26 29.05 22.70
C LEU A 345 4.31 28.96 23.82
N PRO A 346 5.03 30.03 24.23
CA PRO A 346 5.96 29.97 25.36
C PRO A 346 5.31 29.65 26.71
N LYS A 347 3.99 29.82 26.85
CA LYS A 347 3.21 29.54 28.06
C LYS A 347 2.59 28.13 28.05
N LEU A 348 2.81 27.35 26.98
CA LEU A 348 2.23 26.02 26.78
C LEU A 348 3.33 24.93 26.83
N PRO A 349 3.98 24.73 27.99
CA PRO A 349 5.09 23.78 28.11
C PRO A 349 4.69 22.33 27.83
N PHE A 350 3.46 21.91 28.16
CA PHE A 350 3.00 20.54 27.90
C PHE A 350 2.71 20.32 26.41
N LEU A 351 2.10 21.29 25.71
CA LEU A 351 2.01 21.24 24.25
C LEU A 351 3.40 21.16 23.59
N HIS A 352 4.36 21.93 24.10
CA HIS A 352 5.74 21.85 23.62
C HIS A 352 6.38 20.47 23.87
N ALA A 353 6.11 19.88 25.04
CA ALA A 353 6.54 18.53 25.38
C ALA A 353 5.91 17.47 24.46
N ILE A 354 4.63 17.60 24.09
CA ILE A 354 3.95 16.72 23.13
C ILE A 354 4.68 16.74 21.78
N ILE A 355 5.01 17.93 21.27
CA ILE A 355 5.70 18.08 19.98
C ILE A 355 7.08 17.45 20.04
N ASN A 356 7.85 17.72 21.09
CA ASN A 356 9.19 17.16 21.24
C ASN A 356 9.16 15.64 21.44
N GLU A 357 8.23 15.10 22.22
CA GLU A 357 8.08 13.65 22.39
C GLU A 357 7.66 12.98 21.07
N THR A 358 6.82 13.64 20.27
CA THR A 358 6.49 13.21 18.92
C THR A 358 7.73 13.18 18.03
N LEU A 359 8.55 14.24 18.02
CA LEU A 359 9.79 14.31 17.24
C LEU A 359 10.86 13.30 17.72
N ARG A 360 10.83 12.92 19.01
CA ARG A 360 11.72 11.90 19.57
C ARG A 360 11.37 10.52 19.02
N LEU A 361 10.09 10.16 19.07
CA LEU A 361 9.61 8.87 18.57
C LEU A 361 9.57 8.84 17.04
N TYR A 362 9.05 9.87 16.39
CA TYR A 362 8.78 9.88 14.95
C TYR A 362 9.53 11.02 14.26
N PRO A 363 10.88 11.03 14.29
CA PRO A 363 11.65 12.06 13.59
C PRO A 363 11.39 11.96 12.08
N PRO A 364 11.02 13.06 11.39
CA PRO A 364 10.84 13.05 9.93
C PRO A 364 12.09 12.61 9.15
N ALA A 365 13.28 12.76 9.76
CA ALA A 365 14.54 12.24 9.26
C ALA A 365 15.16 11.21 10.25
N PRO A 366 14.73 9.92 10.22
CA PRO A 366 15.25 8.88 11.10
C PRO A 366 16.77 8.67 10.97
N ILE A 367 17.29 8.82 9.75
CA ILE A 367 18.71 8.98 9.46
C ILE A 367 18.93 10.43 9.04
N LEU A 368 19.82 11.14 9.74
CA LEU A 368 20.13 12.52 9.39
C LEU A 368 20.75 12.61 7.98
N PRO A 369 20.55 13.73 7.24
CA PRO A 369 21.17 13.94 5.94
C PRO A 369 22.68 13.67 5.99
N ALA A 370 23.16 12.82 5.09
CA ALA A 370 24.52 12.30 5.15
C ALA A 370 25.59 13.42 5.17
N HIS A 371 26.62 13.21 5.98
CA HIS A 371 27.79 14.09 6.09
C HIS A 371 29.01 13.44 5.42
N GLU A 372 30.05 14.21 5.12
CA GLU A 372 31.31 13.68 4.60
C GLU A 372 32.48 14.36 5.34
N SER A 373 33.47 13.58 5.78
CA SER A 373 34.66 14.14 6.45
C SER A 373 35.58 14.85 5.46
N SER A 374 35.94 16.10 5.72
CA SER A 374 36.89 16.86 4.89
C SER A 374 38.34 16.44 5.09
N GLU A 375 38.66 15.86 6.25
CA GLU A 375 40.01 15.49 6.72
C GLU A 375 39.95 14.22 7.57
N ASP A 376 41.11 13.64 7.88
CA ASP A 376 41.23 12.55 8.85
C ASP A 376 40.87 13.05 10.25
N CYS A 377 40.09 12.28 11.01
CA CYS A 377 39.71 12.64 12.38
C CYS A 377 39.59 11.41 13.29
N ILE A 378 39.21 11.64 14.54
CA ILE A 378 38.96 10.61 15.55
C ILE A 378 37.54 10.76 16.07
N VAL A 379 36.80 9.66 16.14
CA VAL A 379 35.44 9.57 16.70
C VAL A 379 35.36 8.34 17.60
N GLY A 380 34.99 8.52 18.87
CA GLY A 380 34.90 7.43 19.86
C GLY A 380 36.22 6.67 20.04
N GLY A 381 37.36 7.34 19.89
CA GLY A 381 38.69 6.75 19.94
C GLY A 381 39.13 6.01 18.67
N TYR A 382 38.28 5.92 17.65
CA TYR A 382 38.60 5.30 16.36
C TYR A 382 39.04 6.32 15.32
N ARG A 383 40.00 5.94 14.47
CA ARG A 383 40.44 6.75 13.35
C ARG A 383 39.43 6.69 12.20
N VAL A 384 39.03 7.85 11.71
CA VAL A 384 38.12 8.03 10.58
C VAL A 384 38.87 8.74 9.44
N PRO A 385 39.11 8.09 8.30
CA PRO A 385 39.81 8.71 7.16
C PRO A 385 38.97 9.80 6.48
N ARG A 386 39.65 10.75 5.83
CA ARG A 386 39.05 11.73 4.91
C ARG A 386 38.16 11.06 3.86
N GLY A 387 37.07 11.74 3.47
CA GLY A 387 36.11 11.24 2.49
C GLY A 387 35.17 10.15 3.03
N THR A 388 35.16 9.89 4.33
CA THR A 388 34.20 8.98 4.97
C THR A 388 32.83 9.63 5.05
N VAL A 389 31.80 8.94 4.56
CA VAL A 389 30.41 9.36 4.68
C VAL A 389 29.94 9.05 6.09
N LEU A 390 29.47 10.05 6.83
CA LEU A 390 28.91 9.90 8.16
C LEU A 390 27.38 9.78 8.06
N LEU A 391 26.84 8.69 8.61
CA LEU A 391 25.41 8.46 8.82
C LEU A 391 25.12 8.43 10.32
N VAL A 392 24.21 9.31 10.76
CA VAL A 392 23.77 9.37 12.15
C VAL A 392 22.34 8.85 12.24
N ASN A 393 22.15 7.78 12.99
CA ASN A 393 20.85 7.16 13.21
C ASN A 393 20.15 7.85 14.38
N ALA A 394 19.52 8.99 14.10
CA ALA A 394 18.78 9.77 15.09
C ALA A 394 17.67 8.93 15.74
N TRP A 395 16.98 8.09 14.96
CA TRP A 395 15.94 7.20 15.46
C TRP A 395 16.44 6.24 16.56
N ALA A 396 17.64 5.66 16.38
CA ALA A 396 18.25 4.80 17.39
C ALA A 396 18.70 5.58 18.62
N ILE A 397 19.34 6.74 18.42
CA ILE A 397 19.85 7.58 19.53
C ILE A 397 18.69 8.08 20.41
N GLN A 398 17.58 8.51 19.79
CA GLN A 398 16.38 8.98 20.48
C GLN A 398 15.57 7.86 21.17
N ARG A 399 16.03 6.61 21.05
CA ARG A 399 15.46 5.41 21.69
C ARG A 399 16.48 4.66 22.55
N GLU A 400 17.63 5.25 22.82
CA GLU A 400 18.65 4.65 23.68
C GLU A 400 18.09 4.50 25.11
N PRO A 401 17.91 3.26 25.63
CA PRO A 401 17.31 3.05 26.95
C PRO A 401 18.08 3.71 28.10
N LYS A 402 19.39 3.95 27.94
CA LYS A 402 20.21 4.67 28.93
C LYS A 402 19.87 6.16 29.04
N LEU A 403 19.36 6.77 27.97
CA LEU A 403 18.93 8.16 27.94
C LEU A 403 17.42 8.30 28.16
N TRP A 404 16.65 7.35 27.62
CA TRP A 404 15.20 7.42 27.56
C TRP A 404 14.59 6.20 28.27
N PRO A 405 14.17 6.33 29.53
CA PRO A 405 13.42 5.29 30.23
C PRO A 405 12.14 4.98 29.46
N GLU A 406 11.81 3.70 29.26
CA GLU A 406 10.67 3.29 28.42
C GLU A 406 10.69 3.98 27.04
N PRO A 407 11.75 3.74 26.23
CA PRO A 407 12.06 4.57 25.06
C PRO A 407 11.03 4.49 23.94
N THR A 408 10.19 3.45 23.93
CA THR A 408 9.13 3.24 22.95
C THR A 408 7.80 3.85 23.37
N SER A 409 7.62 4.21 24.64
CA SER A 409 6.38 4.78 25.15
C SER A 409 6.29 6.27 24.84
N PHE A 410 5.12 6.73 24.42
CA PHE A 410 4.82 8.16 24.26
C PHE A 410 4.48 8.75 25.63
N ARG A 411 5.41 9.51 26.21
CA ARG A 411 5.25 10.12 27.54
C ARG A 411 5.79 11.55 27.56
N PRO A 412 5.01 12.54 27.11
CA PRO A 412 5.43 13.95 27.09
C PRO A 412 5.89 14.48 28.46
N GLU A 413 5.33 13.97 29.56
CA GLU A 413 5.65 14.39 30.93
C GLU A 413 7.14 14.29 31.25
N ARG A 414 7.86 13.36 30.61
CA ARG A 414 9.31 13.21 30.82
C ARG A 414 10.06 14.52 30.51
N LEU A 415 9.56 15.31 29.56
CA LEU A 415 10.21 16.56 29.14
C LEU A 415 9.86 17.76 30.05
N LEU A 416 9.00 17.57 31.05
CA LEU A 416 8.62 18.61 32.03
C LEU A 416 9.33 18.50 33.38
N GLU A 417 10.00 17.39 33.67
CA GLU A 417 10.64 17.17 34.97
C GLU A 417 11.83 18.13 35.18
N ALA A 418 11.92 18.77 36.36
CA ALA A 418 12.91 19.81 36.65
C ALA A 418 14.37 19.30 36.66
N GLY A 419 15.31 20.08 36.12
CA GLY A 419 16.76 19.77 36.10
C GLY A 419 17.28 19.18 34.78
N ARG A 420 16.44 19.11 33.75
CA ARG A 420 16.69 18.42 32.47
C ARG A 420 17.30 19.31 31.36
N GLU A 421 17.97 20.41 31.69
CA GLU A 421 18.74 21.20 30.69
C GLU A 421 19.85 20.36 30.02
N LYS A 422 20.28 19.26 30.65
CA LYS A 422 21.18 18.24 30.08
C LYS A 422 20.50 17.22 29.16
N GLU A 423 19.17 17.18 29.06
CA GLU A 423 18.42 16.13 28.36
C GLU A 423 18.06 16.42 26.89
N LEU A 424 18.50 17.54 26.34
CA LEU A 424 18.63 17.62 24.88
C LEU A 424 19.75 16.72 24.35
N HIS A 425 20.59 16.13 25.23
CA HIS A 425 21.60 15.16 24.82
C HIS A 425 20.95 13.95 24.16
N GLY A 426 21.23 13.74 22.87
CA GLY A 426 20.61 12.69 22.07
C GLY A 426 19.29 13.06 21.40
N MET A 427 18.75 14.27 21.64
CA MET A 427 17.61 14.80 20.89
C MET A 427 18.11 15.45 19.58
N LEU A 428 17.82 14.83 18.44
CA LEU A 428 18.40 15.18 17.14
C LEU A 428 17.36 15.34 15.99
N PRO A 429 16.09 15.75 16.21
CA PRO A 429 15.12 15.80 15.13
C PRO A 429 15.45 16.87 14.09
N PHE A 430 16.20 17.90 14.50
CA PHE A 430 16.69 18.98 13.65
C PHE A 430 18.20 18.87 13.35
N GLY A 431 18.82 17.75 13.69
CA GLY A 431 20.28 17.57 13.64
C GLY A 431 21.01 18.45 14.67
N TRP A 432 22.33 18.59 14.53
CA TRP A 432 23.18 19.34 15.46
C TRP A 432 24.32 20.07 14.73
N GLY A 433 24.95 21.01 15.42
CA GLY A 433 26.16 21.70 14.95
C GLY A 433 25.86 22.67 13.80
N ARG A 434 26.87 22.94 12.96
CA ARG A 434 26.74 23.92 11.86
C ARG A 434 25.65 23.58 10.85
N ARG A 435 25.35 22.30 10.69
CA ARG A 435 24.36 21.79 9.73
C ARG A 435 22.98 21.54 10.36
N GLY A 436 22.77 21.89 11.64
CA GLY A 436 21.45 21.84 12.27
C GLY A 436 20.41 22.65 11.49
N CYS A 437 19.15 22.24 11.54
CA CYS A 437 18.09 22.80 10.70
C CYS A 437 17.94 24.32 10.94
N PRO A 438 18.01 25.18 9.89
CA PRO A 438 17.73 26.60 10.07
C PRO A 438 16.22 26.89 10.24
N GLY A 439 15.36 25.95 9.84
CA GLY A 439 13.90 26.08 9.86
C GLY A 439 13.22 25.63 11.16
N GLU A 440 13.98 25.18 12.18
CA GLU A 440 13.44 24.70 13.46
C GLU A 440 12.44 25.70 14.08
N GLY A 441 12.83 26.97 14.18
CA GLY A 441 11.96 28.00 14.76
C GLY A 441 10.71 28.33 13.94
N LEU A 442 10.66 27.97 12.65
CA LEU A 442 9.43 28.06 11.85
C LEU A 442 8.56 26.82 12.10
N ALA A 443 9.15 25.62 12.03
CA ALA A 443 8.45 24.36 12.23
C ALA A 443 7.74 24.33 13.59
N MET A 444 8.45 24.66 14.67
CA MET A 444 7.87 24.66 16.02
C MET A 444 6.70 25.65 16.18
N ARG A 445 6.72 26.78 15.46
CA ARG A 445 5.59 27.74 15.46
C ARG A 445 4.39 27.21 14.68
N VAL A 446 4.61 26.64 13.50
CA VAL A 446 3.53 26.10 12.66
C VAL A 446 2.88 24.91 13.35
N VAL A 447 3.68 23.94 13.81
CA VAL A 447 3.19 22.74 14.50
C VAL A 447 2.48 23.13 15.80
N GLY A 448 3.08 24.00 16.62
CA GLY A 448 2.47 24.45 17.87
C GLY A 448 1.14 25.18 17.67
N LEU A 449 1.08 26.11 16.72
CA LEU A 449 -0.14 26.85 16.43
C LEU A 449 -1.25 25.95 15.87
N ALA A 450 -0.91 25.05 14.93
CA ALA A 450 -1.86 24.14 14.33
C ALA A 450 -2.39 23.12 15.36
N LEU A 451 -1.51 22.39 16.05
CA LEU A 451 -1.92 21.42 17.06
C LEU A 451 -2.70 22.07 18.19
N GLY A 452 -2.23 23.21 18.72
CA GLY A 452 -2.96 23.93 19.76
C GLY A 452 -4.37 24.32 19.32
N SER A 453 -4.54 24.80 18.08
CA SER A 453 -5.85 25.16 17.53
C SER A 453 -6.76 23.94 17.34
N LEU A 454 -6.20 22.80 16.89
CA LEU A 454 -6.98 21.57 16.68
C LEU A 454 -7.43 20.95 18.01
N VAL A 455 -6.54 20.93 19.00
CA VAL A 455 -6.84 20.44 20.36
C VAL A 455 -7.86 21.35 21.05
N GLN A 456 -7.79 22.66 20.83
CA GLN A 456 -8.74 23.63 21.39
C GLN A 456 -10.14 23.51 20.76
N CYS A 457 -10.22 23.38 19.42
CA CYS A 457 -11.49 23.55 18.70
C CYS A 457 -12.33 22.29 18.52
N PHE A 458 -11.74 21.08 18.58
CA PHE A 458 -12.44 19.86 18.17
C PHE A 458 -12.26 18.74 19.18
N GLU A 459 -13.33 17.98 19.42
CA GLU A 459 -13.20 16.64 19.96
C GLU A 459 -12.72 15.69 18.85
N TRP A 460 -11.78 14.83 19.20
CA TRP A 460 -11.14 13.93 18.25
C TRP A 460 -11.37 12.50 18.69
N ASP A 461 -11.80 11.67 17.74
CA ASP A 461 -11.86 10.22 17.90
C ASP A 461 -11.29 9.54 16.64
N CYS A 462 -10.83 8.31 16.81
CA CYS A 462 -10.36 7.48 15.71
C CYS A 462 -11.57 6.99 14.92
N SER A 463 -11.66 7.36 13.63
CA SER A 463 -12.75 6.95 12.76
C SER A 463 -12.67 5.46 12.39
N GLY A 464 -13.00 4.57 13.32
CA GLY A 464 -13.44 3.18 13.10
C GLY A 464 -12.51 2.18 12.39
N PHE A 465 -11.44 2.61 11.74
CA PHE A 465 -10.42 1.71 11.21
C PHE A 465 -9.34 1.55 12.27
N THR A 466 -9.58 0.63 13.19
CA THR A 466 -8.48 -0.12 13.76
C THR A 466 -7.81 -0.85 12.59
N HIS A 467 -6.54 -0.54 12.34
CA HIS A 467 -5.73 -1.30 11.40
C HIS A 467 -6.00 -2.78 11.64
N SER A 468 -6.16 -3.55 10.57
CA SER A 468 -6.35 -5.00 10.62
C SER A 468 -5.41 -5.72 11.62
N SER A 469 -4.18 -5.22 11.76
CA SER A 469 -3.17 -5.66 12.73
C SER A 469 -3.49 -5.26 14.18
N PHE A 470 -4.10 -4.09 14.40
CA PHE A 470 -4.57 -3.62 15.70
C PHE A 470 -5.85 -4.35 16.15
N ALA A 471 -6.80 -4.57 15.24
CA ALA A 471 -7.98 -5.40 15.50
C ALA A 471 -7.56 -6.84 15.83
N LEU A 472 -6.65 -7.43 15.07
CA LEU A 472 -6.11 -8.76 15.36
C LEU A 472 -5.37 -8.80 16.71
N GLY A 473 -4.54 -7.80 17.02
CA GLY A 473 -3.81 -7.73 18.29
C GLY A 473 -4.73 -7.55 19.50
N TYR A 474 -5.82 -6.79 19.36
CA TYR A 474 -6.80 -6.52 20.40
C TYR A 474 -7.80 -7.67 20.57
N GLU A 475 -8.32 -8.24 19.48
CA GLU A 475 -9.24 -9.40 19.46
C GLU A 475 -8.55 -10.69 19.89
N ALA A 476 -7.30 -10.91 19.49
CA ALA A 476 -6.58 -12.13 19.84
C ALA A 476 -6.15 -12.15 21.32
N GLY A 477 -6.18 -11.01 22.02
CA GLY A 477 -5.83 -10.91 23.43
C GLY A 477 -4.40 -11.36 23.77
N ILE A 478 -3.52 -11.49 22.77
CA ILE A 478 -2.19 -12.12 22.90
C ILE A 478 -1.31 -11.32 23.85
N SER A 479 -1.39 -10.00 23.83
CA SER A 479 -0.64 -9.11 24.75
C SER A 479 -1.15 -9.16 26.19
N LYS A 480 -2.32 -9.75 26.44
CA LYS A 480 -2.96 -9.90 27.76
C LYS A 480 -3.01 -11.36 28.22
N CYS A 481 -2.47 -12.30 27.46
CA CYS A 481 -2.54 -13.73 27.75
C CYS A 481 -1.25 -14.24 28.42
N ASP A 482 -1.37 -14.75 29.65
CA ASP A 482 -0.30 -15.48 30.37
C ASP A 482 -0.07 -16.91 29.82
N ILE A 483 -0.42 -17.16 28.54
CA ILE A 483 -0.38 -18.50 27.96
C ILE A 483 1.06 -18.88 27.62
N ASP A 484 1.54 -19.95 28.24
CA ASP A 484 2.80 -20.61 27.86
C ASP A 484 2.73 -21.08 26.40
N GLY A 485 3.63 -20.57 25.56
CA GLY A 485 3.70 -20.88 24.13
C GLY A 485 3.82 -22.38 23.80
N ASN A 486 4.22 -23.21 24.77
CA ASN A 486 4.26 -24.67 24.63
C ASN A 486 2.90 -25.35 24.75
N THR A 487 1.86 -24.62 25.18
CA THR A 487 0.51 -25.14 25.40
C THR A 487 -0.49 -24.74 24.32
N VAL A 488 -0.09 -23.85 23.40
CA VAL A 488 -0.93 -23.38 22.30
C VAL A 488 -1.08 -24.50 21.26
N PRO A 489 -2.29 -25.02 21.01
CA PRO A 489 -2.50 -26.04 19.98
C PRO A 489 -2.04 -25.52 18.61
N PRO A 490 -1.28 -26.30 17.82
CA PRO A 490 -0.80 -25.87 16.51
C PRO A 490 -1.92 -25.34 15.59
N GLY A 491 -3.13 -25.89 15.70
CA GLY A 491 -4.30 -25.42 14.95
C GLY A 491 -4.75 -23.99 15.27
N ALA A 492 -4.57 -23.52 16.51
CA ALA A 492 -4.85 -22.14 16.90
C ALA A 492 -3.81 -21.17 16.31
N LEU A 493 -2.52 -21.56 16.33
CA LEU A 493 -1.44 -20.82 15.67
C LEU A 493 -1.68 -20.71 14.16
N VAL A 494 -2.06 -21.80 13.50
CA VAL A 494 -2.40 -21.80 12.08
C VAL A 494 -3.61 -20.90 11.80
N THR A 495 -4.63 -20.91 12.65
CA THR A 495 -5.81 -20.05 12.49
C THR A 495 -5.45 -18.56 12.63
N ILE A 496 -4.58 -18.21 13.59
CA ILE A 496 -4.08 -16.84 13.77
C ILE A 496 -3.30 -16.38 12.54
N VAL A 497 -2.39 -17.22 12.02
CA VAL A 497 -1.62 -16.91 10.82
C VAL A 497 -2.52 -16.80 9.58
N GLN A 498 -3.50 -17.71 9.43
CA GLN A 498 -4.47 -17.67 8.34
C GLN A 498 -5.32 -16.40 8.36
N LYS A 499 -5.84 -16.02 9.54
CA LYS A 499 -6.58 -14.76 9.69
C LYS A 499 -5.69 -13.55 9.40
N GLY A 500 -4.47 -13.52 9.94
CA GLY A 500 -3.50 -12.46 9.65
C GLY A 500 -3.22 -12.29 8.16
N LEU A 501 -3.07 -13.39 7.42
CA LEU A 501 -2.88 -13.37 5.97
C LEU A 501 -4.13 -12.89 5.21
N GLN A 502 -5.33 -13.29 5.63
CA GLN A 502 -6.59 -12.81 5.04
C GLN A 502 -6.76 -11.30 5.22
N TYR A 503 -6.39 -10.78 6.39
CA TYR A 503 -6.41 -9.34 6.68
C TYR A 503 -5.42 -8.55 5.83
N ILE A 504 -4.20 -9.05 5.64
CA ILE A 504 -3.20 -8.45 4.74
C ILE A 504 -3.70 -8.45 3.29
N GLU A 505 -4.35 -9.52 2.85
CA GLU A 505 -4.91 -9.62 1.49
C GLU A 505 -6.07 -8.65 1.26
N LEU A 506 -6.93 -8.47 2.27
CA LEU A 506 -8.00 -7.48 2.25
C LEU A 506 -7.44 -6.06 2.12
N GLU A 507 -6.44 -5.74 2.96
CA GLU A 507 -5.79 -4.43 3.00
C GLU A 507 -5.05 -4.10 1.70
N ALA A 508 -4.44 -5.11 1.07
CA ALA A 508 -3.79 -4.94 -0.23
C ALA A 508 -4.77 -4.64 -1.38
N ASN A 509 -6.06 -5.02 -1.24
CA ASN A 509 -7.09 -4.79 -2.25
C ASN A 509 -7.84 -3.45 -2.08
N LEU A 510 -7.66 -2.75 -0.95
CA LEU A 510 -8.27 -1.44 -0.72
C LEU A 510 -7.49 -0.35 -1.48
N GLU A 511 -8.17 0.41 -2.34
CA GLU A 511 -7.59 1.61 -2.97
C GLU A 511 -7.84 2.87 -2.12
N THR A 512 -6.88 3.81 -2.12
CA THR A 512 -6.93 5.08 -1.37
C THR A 512 -7.86 6.15 -1.95
N SER A 513 -8.70 5.83 -2.94
CA SER A 513 -9.69 6.75 -3.50
C SER A 513 -11.10 6.18 -3.38
N GLU A 514 -11.91 6.76 -2.50
CA GLU A 514 -13.29 6.36 -2.18
C GLU A 514 -14.31 6.63 -3.31
N LEU A 515 -13.94 6.52 -4.59
CA LEU A 515 -14.85 6.83 -5.70
C LEU A 515 -15.16 5.68 -6.66
N ASP A 516 -14.76 4.45 -6.37
CA ASP A 516 -15.35 3.26 -7.02
C ASP A 516 -15.35 2.08 -6.03
N VAL A 517 -16.53 1.78 -5.47
CA VAL A 517 -16.72 0.63 -4.56
C VAL A 517 -17.14 -0.64 -5.33
N ASP A 518 -17.12 -0.60 -6.67
CA ASP A 518 -17.55 -1.70 -7.55
C ASP A 518 -16.38 -2.48 -8.18
N ASP A 519 -15.16 -2.35 -7.64
CA ASP A 519 -13.97 -2.96 -8.24
C ASP A 519 -13.71 -4.41 -7.76
N ASP A 520 -13.54 -5.34 -8.69
CA ASP A 520 -13.35 -6.79 -8.44
C ASP A 520 -12.13 -7.10 -7.53
N PHE A 521 -12.37 -7.82 -6.44
CA PHE A 521 -11.33 -8.31 -5.51
C PHE A 521 -10.32 -9.21 -6.24
N SER A 522 -9.02 -8.94 -6.06
CA SER A 522 -7.92 -9.63 -6.75
C SER A 522 -7.12 -10.49 -5.77
N LEU A 523 -7.23 -11.82 -5.92
CA LEU A 523 -6.47 -12.78 -5.11
C LEU A 523 -4.95 -12.67 -5.34
N LEU A 524 -4.22 -12.66 -4.24
CA LEU A 524 -2.76 -12.63 -4.20
C LEU A 524 -2.20 -14.03 -3.98
N GLN A 525 -0.96 -14.26 -4.39
CA GLN A 525 -0.32 -15.54 -4.10
C GLN A 525 0.02 -15.61 -2.61
N PRO A 526 -0.19 -16.75 -1.92
CA PRO A 526 0.13 -16.88 -0.50
C PRO A 526 1.59 -16.52 -0.16
N LEU A 527 2.52 -16.84 -1.07
CA LEU A 527 3.92 -16.48 -0.89
C LEU A 527 4.15 -14.98 -0.98
N ASP A 528 3.41 -14.27 -1.85
CA ASP A 528 3.49 -12.81 -1.94
C ASP A 528 2.98 -12.18 -0.65
N LEU A 529 1.86 -12.65 -0.08
CA LEU A 529 1.30 -12.17 1.18
C LEU A 529 2.26 -12.31 2.37
N ILE A 530 3.18 -13.28 2.32
CA ILE A 530 4.16 -13.55 3.38
C ILE A 530 5.48 -12.80 3.14
N THR A 531 5.83 -12.53 1.88
CA THR A 531 7.18 -12.05 1.51
C THR A 531 7.23 -10.60 1.06
N LYS A 532 6.08 -9.99 0.72
CA LYS A 532 5.98 -8.64 0.17
C LYS A 532 5.19 -7.74 1.10
N ASP A 533 5.50 -6.44 1.08
CA ASP A 533 4.78 -5.46 1.88
C ASP A 533 3.45 -5.04 1.23
N VAL A 534 2.55 -4.43 2.01
CA VAL A 534 1.20 -4.04 1.55
C VAL A 534 1.24 -3.12 0.32
N ASN A 535 2.25 -2.25 0.19
CA ASN A 535 2.38 -1.36 -0.98
C ASN A 535 2.80 -2.13 -2.23
N GLU A 536 3.74 -3.07 -2.09
CA GLU A 536 4.15 -3.99 -3.17
C GLU A 536 2.97 -4.85 -3.63
N LEU A 537 2.16 -5.35 -2.68
CA LEU A 537 0.95 -6.12 -2.97
C LEU A 537 -0.12 -5.27 -3.68
N GLN A 538 -0.35 -4.03 -3.24
CA GLN A 538 -1.24 -3.07 -3.91
C GLN A 538 -0.76 -2.73 -5.33
N GLN A 539 0.56 -2.67 -5.55
CA GLN A 539 1.10 -2.44 -6.90
C GLN A 539 0.85 -3.66 -7.81
N ILE A 540 1.03 -4.88 -7.29
CA ILE A 540 0.72 -6.12 -8.03
C ILE A 540 -0.76 -6.16 -8.42
N ILE A 541 -1.65 -5.76 -7.51
CA ILE A 541 -3.09 -5.69 -7.79
C ILE A 541 -3.39 -4.65 -8.87
N ARG A 542 -2.82 -3.44 -8.78
CA ARG A 542 -2.97 -2.40 -9.81
C ARG A 542 -2.46 -2.84 -11.18
N GLU A 543 -1.33 -3.55 -11.24
CA GLU A 543 -0.78 -4.08 -12.48
C GLU A 543 -1.69 -5.18 -13.08
N LYS A 544 -2.19 -6.10 -12.25
CA LYS A 544 -3.17 -7.12 -12.67
C LYS A 544 -4.47 -6.50 -13.19
N LYS A 545 -5.00 -5.46 -12.51
CA LYS A 545 -6.18 -4.72 -12.95
C LYS A 545 -5.94 -4.04 -14.30
N LYS A 546 -4.79 -3.39 -14.48
CA LYS A 546 -4.41 -2.76 -15.75
C LYS A 546 -4.30 -3.78 -16.90
N GLU A 547 -3.75 -4.96 -16.65
CA GLU A 547 -3.73 -6.04 -17.64
C GLU A 547 -5.13 -6.58 -17.98
N LYS A 548 -6.04 -6.64 -17.00
CA LYS A 548 -7.43 -7.05 -17.21
C LYS A 548 -8.17 -6.04 -18.09
N LEU A 549 -8.03 -4.74 -17.81
CA LEU A 549 -8.60 -3.65 -18.62
C LEU A 549 -8.06 -3.63 -20.05
N LEU A 550 -6.76 -3.88 -20.24
CA LEU A 550 -6.16 -3.99 -21.57
C LEU A 550 -6.74 -5.16 -22.37
N LYS A 551 -6.98 -6.31 -21.72
CA LYS A 551 -7.60 -7.49 -22.35
C LYS A 551 -9.08 -7.28 -22.68
N GLU A 552 -9.81 -6.48 -21.91
CA GLU A 552 -11.20 -6.12 -22.21
C GLU A 552 -11.28 -5.15 -23.39
N CYS A 553 -10.41 -4.13 -23.45
CA CYS A 553 -10.33 -3.20 -24.57
C CYS A 553 -9.98 -3.90 -25.90
N ASP A 554 -9.14 -4.95 -25.87
CA ASP A 554 -8.84 -5.75 -27.05
C ASP A 554 -10.02 -6.65 -27.49
N LYS A 555 -10.81 -7.16 -26.53
CA LYS A 555 -12.04 -7.93 -26.84
C LYS A 555 -13.12 -7.07 -27.48
N ASP A 556 -13.28 -5.81 -27.06
CA ASP A 556 -14.27 -4.92 -27.65
C ASP A 556 -13.89 -4.49 -29.08
N LYS A 557 -12.59 -4.32 -29.36
CA LYS A 557 -12.11 -4.10 -30.74
C LYS A 557 -12.33 -5.29 -31.66
N ASP A 558 -12.25 -6.51 -31.14
CA ASP A 558 -12.52 -7.71 -31.93
C ASP A 558 -14.03 -7.91 -32.17
N LYS A 559 -14.89 -7.55 -31.21
CA LYS A 559 -16.35 -7.51 -31.40
C LYS A 559 -16.79 -6.45 -32.42
N ASP A 560 -16.19 -5.27 -32.40
CA ASP A 560 -16.49 -4.22 -33.39
C ASP A 560 -16.09 -4.66 -34.81
N LYS A 561 -14.98 -5.38 -34.96
CA LYS A 561 -14.59 -5.98 -36.26
C LYS A 561 -15.56 -7.06 -36.71
N GLU A 562 -16.03 -7.91 -35.80
CA GLU A 562 -16.98 -8.98 -36.11
C GLU A 562 -18.35 -8.38 -36.51
N TYR A 563 -18.80 -7.31 -35.85
CA TYR A 563 -20.01 -6.57 -36.18
C TYR A 563 -19.91 -5.88 -37.55
N ILE A 564 -18.78 -5.23 -37.84
CA ILE A 564 -18.53 -4.61 -39.16
C ILE A 564 -18.51 -5.69 -40.26
N GLN A 565 -17.88 -6.83 -40.01
CA GLN A 565 -17.78 -7.93 -40.98
C GLN A 565 -19.13 -8.60 -41.25
N GLU A 566 -20.02 -8.68 -40.25
CA GLU A 566 -21.38 -9.19 -40.41
C GLU A 566 -22.30 -8.18 -41.12
N HIS A 567 -22.14 -6.88 -40.83
CA HIS A 567 -22.85 -5.81 -41.54
C HIS A 567 -22.45 -5.72 -43.02
N GLU A 568 -21.16 -5.88 -43.34
CA GLU A 568 -20.67 -5.96 -44.72
C GLU A 568 -21.17 -7.21 -45.46
N ARG A 569 -21.33 -8.36 -44.78
CA ARG A 569 -21.95 -9.56 -45.37
C ARG A 569 -23.43 -9.36 -45.70
N GLN A 570 -24.18 -8.66 -44.84
CA GLN A 570 -25.58 -8.36 -45.09
C GLN A 570 -25.76 -7.38 -46.25
N LEU A 571 -24.96 -6.31 -46.29
CA LEU A 571 -24.94 -5.33 -47.40
C LEU A 571 -24.52 -5.98 -48.72
N GLY A 572 -23.51 -6.86 -48.70
CA GLY A 572 -23.09 -7.63 -49.88
C GLY A 572 -24.22 -8.50 -50.45
N GLY A 573 -24.97 -9.19 -49.58
CA GLY A 573 -26.08 -10.06 -49.99
C GLY A 573 -27.33 -9.32 -50.50
N GLU A 574 -27.52 -8.05 -50.15
CA GLU A 574 -28.57 -7.18 -50.73
C GLU A 574 -28.12 -6.60 -52.06
N TRP A 575 -26.86 -6.17 -52.17
CA TRP A 575 -26.29 -5.64 -53.41
C TRP A 575 -26.23 -6.69 -54.54
N GLU A 576 -25.97 -7.94 -54.20
CA GLU A 576 -25.96 -9.07 -55.15
C GLU A 576 -27.36 -9.44 -55.65
N ARG A 577 -28.38 -9.32 -54.77
CA ARG A 577 -29.80 -9.50 -55.15
C ARG A 577 -30.28 -8.37 -56.07
N GLU A 578 -29.98 -7.12 -55.74
CA GLU A 578 -30.30 -5.98 -56.62
C GLU A 578 -29.58 -6.08 -57.98
N ARG A 579 -28.33 -6.57 -57.99
CA ARG A 579 -27.59 -6.77 -59.23
C ARG A 579 -28.22 -7.85 -60.09
N GLN A 580 -28.61 -8.99 -59.51
CA GLN A 580 -29.31 -10.05 -60.23
C GLN A 580 -30.66 -9.59 -60.78
N ASP A 581 -31.38 -8.73 -60.05
CA ASP A 581 -32.67 -8.21 -60.53
C ASP A 581 -32.48 -7.17 -61.65
N ARG A 582 -31.46 -6.29 -61.55
CA ARG A 582 -31.07 -5.38 -62.65
C ARG A 582 -30.58 -6.14 -63.89
N ASP A 583 -29.82 -7.21 -63.71
CA ASP A 583 -29.34 -8.04 -64.83
C ASP A 583 -30.51 -8.78 -65.51
N LYS A 584 -31.49 -9.29 -64.74
CA LYS A 584 -32.74 -9.87 -65.28
C LYS A 584 -33.63 -8.84 -65.96
N GLU A 585 -33.64 -7.59 -65.50
CA GLU A 585 -34.37 -6.50 -66.14
C GLU A 585 -33.68 -6.08 -67.45
N GLN A 586 -32.34 -5.96 -67.45
CA GLN A 586 -31.57 -5.72 -68.67
C GLN A 586 -31.68 -6.87 -69.68
N GLU A 587 -31.76 -8.13 -69.26
CA GLU A 587 -32.03 -9.23 -70.19
C GLU A 587 -33.44 -9.13 -70.79
N ARG A 588 -34.47 -8.83 -69.99
CA ARG A 588 -35.83 -8.62 -70.49
C ARG A 588 -35.92 -7.44 -71.46
N ASP A 589 -35.19 -6.36 -71.19
CA ASP A 589 -35.10 -5.21 -72.08
C ASP A 589 -34.27 -5.51 -73.33
N LYS A 590 -33.19 -6.29 -73.23
CA LYS A 590 -32.44 -6.79 -74.40
C LYS A 590 -33.30 -7.71 -75.26
N GLU A 591 -34.08 -8.62 -74.68
CA GLU A 591 -35.02 -9.46 -75.43
C GLU A 591 -36.12 -8.64 -76.09
N LYS A 592 -36.63 -7.60 -75.42
CA LYS A 592 -37.60 -6.67 -76.00
C LYS A 592 -36.98 -5.88 -77.15
N MET A 593 -35.77 -5.38 -76.98
CA MET A 593 -35.04 -4.65 -78.00
C MET A 593 -34.58 -5.54 -79.17
N GLU A 594 -34.25 -6.81 -78.92
CA GLU A 594 -33.99 -7.82 -79.96
C GLU A 594 -35.28 -8.13 -80.73
N ARG A 595 -36.44 -8.30 -80.05
CA ARG A 595 -37.74 -8.44 -80.73
C ARG A 595 -38.11 -7.22 -81.57
N ASP A 596 -37.88 -6.02 -81.06
CA ASP A 596 -38.13 -4.76 -81.78
C ASP A 596 -37.14 -4.59 -82.96
N LYS A 597 -35.86 -4.94 -82.77
CA LYS A 597 -34.85 -5.00 -83.82
C LYS A 597 -35.11 -6.09 -84.83
N GLU A 598 -35.73 -7.21 -84.47
CA GLU A 598 -36.11 -8.28 -85.39
C GLU A 598 -37.30 -7.83 -86.25
N GLN A 599 -38.26 -7.10 -85.68
CA GLN A 599 -39.32 -6.40 -86.44
C GLN A 599 -38.78 -5.27 -87.33
N GLU A 600 -37.76 -4.53 -86.90
CA GLU A 600 -37.06 -3.55 -87.74
C GLU A 600 -36.21 -4.22 -88.82
N ARG A 601 -35.50 -5.31 -88.51
CA ARG A 601 -34.71 -6.10 -89.47
C ARG A 601 -35.58 -6.81 -90.50
N GLU A 602 -36.83 -7.17 -90.19
CA GLU A 602 -37.81 -7.60 -91.19
C GLU A 602 -38.26 -6.46 -92.10
N LYS A 603 -38.44 -5.25 -91.56
CA LYS A 603 -38.75 -4.02 -92.34
C LYS A 603 -37.55 -3.53 -93.17
N GLU A 604 -36.33 -3.69 -92.68
CA GLU A 604 -35.09 -3.33 -93.37
C GLU A 604 -34.60 -4.42 -94.32
N LYS A 605 -34.93 -5.71 -94.11
CA LYS A 605 -34.74 -6.78 -95.10
C LYS A 605 -35.61 -6.58 -96.35
N GLN A 606 -36.75 -5.90 -96.24
CA GLN A 606 -37.49 -5.43 -97.43
C GLN A 606 -36.80 -4.26 -98.15
N HIS A 607 -35.86 -3.56 -97.49
CA HIS A 607 -35.21 -2.37 -98.05
C HIS A 607 -33.74 -2.60 -98.47
N ALA A 608 -33.06 -3.59 -97.91
CA ALA A 608 -31.61 -3.76 -98.02
C ALA A 608 -31.16 -5.14 -98.55
N GLU A 609 -31.98 -5.79 -99.39
CA GLU A 609 -31.48 -6.63 -100.50
C GLU A 609 -30.67 -5.81 -101.55
N ARG A 610 -30.36 -4.55 -101.24
CA ARG A 610 -29.29 -3.78 -101.84
C ARG A 610 -28.04 -3.83 -100.95
N LYS A 611 -27.10 -4.69 -101.36
CA LYS A 611 -25.64 -4.62 -101.14
C LYS A 611 -25.06 -5.24 -99.85
N ASP A 612 -24.88 -6.56 -99.90
CA ASP A 612 -23.59 -7.28 -99.91
C ASP A 612 -22.34 -6.68 -99.20
N LYS A 613 -21.90 -7.43 -98.17
CA LYS A 613 -20.62 -8.17 -98.04
C LYS A 613 -19.36 -7.58 -97.35
N ALA A 614 -18.95 -8.33 -96.30
CA ALA A 614 -17.59 -8.75 -95.87
C ALA A 614 -16.69 -7.73 -95.12
N ARG A 615 -15.78 -8.07 -94.18
CA ARG A 615 -15.33 -9.25 -93.38
C ARG A 615 -14.19 -8.71 -92.44
N LEU A 616 -14.01 -9.32 -91.25
CA LEU A 616 -12.79 -9.77 -90.48
C LEU A 616 -11.50 -8.89 -90.44
N ASP A 617 -10.52 -8.89 -89.50
CA ASP A 617 -10.02 -9.78 -88.42
C ASP A 617 -8.88 -9.10 -87.55
N GLU A 618 -8.51 -9.73 -86.42
CA GLU A 618 -7.14 -9.94 -85.82
C GLU A 618 -6.32 -9.02 -84.85
N ASN A 619 -5.87 -9.66 -83.72
CA ASN A 619 -4.54 -9.83 -83.06
C ASN A 619 -3.68 -8.74 -82.32
N GLY A 620 -3.02 -9.17 -81.21
CA GLY A 620 -1.59 -8.87 -80.87
C GLY A 620 -1.24 -8.26 -79.47
N GLY A 621 -0.18 -8.75 -78.78
CA GLY A 621 0.29 -8.29 -77.44
C GLY A 621 1.77 -7.84 -77.33
N SER A 622 2.27 -7.63 -76.09
CA SER A 622 3.70 -7.69 -75.57
C SER A 622 4.11 -6.55 -74.60
N GLY A 623 5.09 -6.80 -73.71
CA GLY A 623 5.75 -5.80 -72.83
C GLY A 623 7.05 -6.32 -72.17
N GLY A 624 8.01 -5.44 -71.84
CA GLY A 624 9.31 -5.79 -71.22
C GLY A 624 10.02 -4.69 -70.37
N ARG A 625 10.94 -5.13 -69.48
CA ARG A 625 12.18 -4.56 -68.82
C ARG A 625 12.23 -3.07 -68.33
N LEU A 626 13.00 -2.61 -67.30
CA LEU A 626 14.48 -2.66 -67.07
C LEU A 626 14.92 -1.96 -65.70
N PHE A 627 15.94 -2.52 -64.98
CA PHE A 627 17.11 -1.95 -64.21
C PHE A 627 17.01 -1.07 -62.91
N LYS A 628 18.01 -0.90 -61.99
CA LYS A 628 19.17 -1.63 -61.36
C LYS A 628 19.99 -0.65 -60.44
N CYS A 629 20.48 -1.03 -59.22
CA CYS A 629 21.89 -1.04 -58.69
C CYS A 629 22.16 -0.15 -57.43
N VAL A 630 23.11 -0.32 -56.46
CA VAL A 630 24.07 -1.37 -55.95
C VAL A 630 24.85 -0.86 -54.67
N SER A 631 25.11 -1.76 -53.67
CA SER A 631 26.22 -1.97 -52.65
C SER A 631 26.71 -0.88 -51.63
N PHE A 632 27.41 -1.12 -50.48
CA PHE A 632 28.43 -2.13 -50.04
C PHE A 632 28.69 -2.14 -48.48
N PHE A 633 29.33 -3.22 -47.99
CA PHE A 633 30.21 -3.45 -46.78
C PHE A 633 29.75 -4.27 -45.56
N GLN A 634 30.71 -5.09 -45.09
CA GLN A 634 30.62 -6.29 -44.25
C GLN A 634 31.73 -6.27 -43.17
N ALA A 635 31.43 -6.88 -42.00
CA ALA A 635 32.30 -7.46 -40.94
C ALA A 635 33.21 -6.58 -40.07
N TYR A 636 33.11 -6.74 -38.73
CA TYR A 636 34.17 -7.30 -37.85
C TYR A 636 33.56 -7.79 -36.53
N ALA A 637 34.01 -8.98 -36.08
CA ALA A 637 33.77 -9.60 -34.78
C ALA A 637 35.12 -9.87 -34.09
N ILE A 638 35.08 -10.25 -32.79
CA ILE A 638 36.13 -10.79 -31.85
C ILE A 638 36.37 -9.84 -30.64
N PRO A 639 36.48 -10.30 -29.35
CA PRO A 639 35.69 -11.31 -28.62
C PRO A 639 35.37 -10.89 -27.14
N LEU A 640 34.21 -11.30 -26.63
CA LEU A 640 33.91 -11.36 -25.19
C LEU A 640 34.80 -12.44 -24.53
N VAL A 641 35.82 -12.06 -23.74
CA VAL A 641 36.42 -12.95 -22.72
C VAL A 641 36.79 -12.11 -21.49
N MET A 642 35.78 -11.73 -20.71
CA MET A 642 35.90 -11.33 -19.29
C MET A 642 34.51 -11.29 -18.59
N ILE A 643 33.53 -12.04 -19.11
CA ILE A 643 32.18 -12.15 -18.50
C ILE A 643 31.71 -13.60 -18.66
N THR A 644 32.42 -14.52 -18.05
CA THR A 644 31.98 -15.92 -17.90
C THR A 644 32.53 -16.49 -16.61
N PHE A 645 32.30 -15.82 -15.49
CA PHE A 645 32.27 -16.43 -14.15
C PHE A 645 31.52 -15.47 -13.24
N LEU A 646 30.19 -15.56 -13.25
CA LEU A 646 29.25 -15.31 -12.15
C LEU A 646 27.84 -15.46 -12.75
N SER A 647 27.20 -16.59 -12.44
CA SER A 647 25.95 -17.05 -13.01
C SER A 647 24.78 -16.10 -12.67
N SER A 648 23.92 -15.90 -13.65
CA SER A 648 22.69 -15.11 -13.58
C SER A 648 21.67 -15.78 -12.65
N LYS A 649 21.53 -15.26 -11.43
CA LYS A 649 20.30 -15.29 -10.62
C LYS A 649 20.34 -14.35 -9.41
N GLU A 650 21.52 -13.85 -9.00
CA GLU A 650 21.64 -12.94 -7.84
C GLU A 650 21.65 -11.43 -8.18
N PHE A 651 21.81 -11.04 -9.46
CA PHE A 651 21.83 -9.63 -9.86
C PHE A 651 20.45 -9.03 -10.16
N GLY A 652 19.41 -9.87 -10.34
CA GLY A 652 18.05 -9.42 -10.64
C GLY A 652 17.32 -8.77 -9.46
N CYS A 653 17.58 -9.23 -8.23
CA CYS A 653 16.91 -8.73 -7.03
C CYS A 653 17.52 -7.44 -6.44
N VAL A 654 18.66 -6.94 -6.95
CA VAL A 654 19.33 -5.75 -6.39
C VAL A 654 18.86 -4.45 -7.08
N LEU A 655 18.17 -4.53 -8.22
CA LEU A 655 17.81 -3.38 -9.04
C LEU A 655 16.47 -2.70 -8.67
N ASP A 656 15.57 -3.37 -7.95
CA ASP A 656 14.29 -2.79 -7.50
C ASP A 656 14.32 -2.23 -6.06
N TYR A 657 15.41 -2.49 -5.31
CA TYR A 657 15.44 -2.31 -3.86
C TYR A 657 16.21 -1.07 -3.38
N VAL A 658 16.13 0.09 -4.04
CA VAL A 658 16.60 1.34 -3.40
C VAL A 658 15.80 2.59 -3.80
N VAL A 659 14.48 2.54 -3.55
CA VAL A 659 13.66 3.75 -3.40
C VAL A 659 13.26 3.81 -1.92
N ILE A 660 13.76 4.82 -1.20
CA ILE A 660 13.29 5.14 0.15
C ILE A 660 11.96 5.85 -0.02
N SER A 661 10.86 5.11 0.08
CA SER A 661 9.56 5.70 0.36
C SER A 661 9.52 5.98 1.87
N VAL A 662 9.40 7.25 2.25
CA VAL A 662 9.02 7.62 3.62
C VAL A 662 7.51 7.84 3.57
N GLY A 663 6.76 6.76 3.74
CA GLY A 663 5.36 6.84 4.14
C GLY A 663 5.25 6.81 5.66
N PRO A 664 4.16 7.32 6.26
CA PRO A 664 3.85 7.07 7.66
C PRO A 664 3.68 5.55 7.87
N GLU A 665 4.47 4.97 8.77
CA GLU A 665 4.41 3.55 9.14
C GLU A 665 3.30 3.32 10.19
N PRO A 666 2.71 2.11 10.30
CA PRO A 666 1.84 1.77 11.41
C PRO A 666 2.63 1.64 12.74
N MET A 667 1.96 1.91 13.87
CA MET A 667 2.55 1.76 15.21
C MET A 667 2.87 0.30 15.55
N ASP A 668 4.09 0.03 16.03
CA ASP A 668 4.48 -1.31 16.51
C ASP A 668 4.32 -1.46 18.02
N ILE A 669 3.51 -2.44 18.42
CA ILE A 669 3.45 -3.00 19.77
C ILE A 669 4.54 -4.07 19.89
N THR A 670 5.32 -4.03 20.96
CA THR A 670 6.42 -4.96 21.26
C THR A 670 5.95 -6.41 21.51
N PRO A 671 6.60 -7.43 20.92
CA PRO A 671 6.67 -8.75 21.52
C PRO A 671 8.06 -8.96 22.13
N SER A 672 8.11 -9.10 23.45
CA SER A 672 9.29 -9.59 24.14
C SER A 672 9.45 -11.10 23.88
N SER A 673 10.38 -11.50 23.02
CA SER A 673 11.26 -12.67 23.17
C SER A 673 11.98 -12.97 21.86
N GLN A 674 13.24 -13.41 21.96
CA GLN A 674 14.11 -13.72 20.83
C GLN A 674 13.67 -15.02 20.14
N SER A 675 13.49 -15.03 18.81
CA SER A 675 13.37 -16.27 18.02
C SER A 675 14.27 -16.23 16.78
N VAL A 676 15.09 -17.27 16.63
CA VAL A 676 15.96 -17.54 15.47
C VAL A 676 15.15 -18.34 14.42
N PRO A 677 15.36 -18.18 13.09
CA PRO A 677 14.60 -18.94 12.09
C PRO A 677 15.01 -20.43 12.08
N CYS A 678 14.04 -21.33 12.12
CA CYS A 678 14.23 -22.77 11.97
C CYS A 678 13.73 -23.20 10.58
N GLU A 679 14.62 -23.63 9.68
CA GLU A 679 14.23 -24.34 8.45
C GLU A 679 13.90 -25.81 8.81
N ILE A 680 12.75 -26.31 8.36
CA ILE A 680 12.32 -27.70 8.58
C ILE A 680 13.06 -28.58 7.58
N SER A 681 13.78 -29.61 8.06
CA SER A 681 14.56 -30.50 7.22
C SER A 681 13.65 -31.37 6.35
N SER A 682 14.09 -31.73 5.15
CA SER A 682 13.35 -32.66 4.27
C SER A 682 13.18 -34.06 4.87
N SER A 683 13.98 -34.40 5.89
CA SER A 683 13.78 -35.61 6.71
C SER A 683 12.48 -35.59 7.52
N ASP A 684 11.94 -34.40 7.78
CA ASP A 684 10.82 -34.19 8.70
C ASP A 684 9.47 -34.07 7.94
N VAL A 685 9.47 -34.36 6.63
CA VAL A 685 8.32 -34.21 5.73
C VAL A 685 7.86 -35.57 5.20
N THR A 686 6.57 -35.89 5.36
CA THR A 686 5.93 -37.09 4.79
C THR A 686 5.14 -36.74 3.54
N ILE A 687 5.44 -37.40 2.41
CA ILE A 687 4.73 -37.21 1.13
C ILE A 687 3.64 -38.27 0.97
N LEU A 688 2.40 -37.85 0.71
CA LEU A 688 1.24 -38.73 0.50
C LEU A 688 0.92 -38.81 -1.00
N GLU A 689 1.37 -39.88 -1.66
CA GLU A 689 1.17 -40.08 -3.10
C GLU A 689 -0.09 -40.91 -3.38
N GLY A 690 -0.90 -40.48 -4.35
CA GLY A 690 -2.01 -41.30 -4.84
C GLY A 690 -3.07 -40.60 -5.68
N HIS A 691 -3.26 -39.28 -5.53
CA HIS A 691 -4.19 -38.53 -6.38
C HIS A 691 -3.68 -38.41 -7.81
N GLY A 692 -4.59 -38.48 -8.79
CA GLY A 692 -4.30 -38.41 -10.22
C GLY A 692 -4.37 -37.02 -10.85
N SER A 693 -4.80 -36.00 -10.08
CA SER A 693 -4.89 -34.59 -10.47
C SER A 693 -4.58 -33.70 -9.26
N GLU A 694 -4.67 -32.38 -9.42
CA GLU A 694 -4.48 -31.40 -8.35
C GLU A 694 -5.37 -31.70 -7.13
N VAL A 695 -4.83 -31.46 -5.94
CA VAL A 695 -5.55 -31.58 -4.66
C VAL A 695 -6.06 -30.19 -4.29
N PHE A 696 -7.38 -30.03 -4.21
CA PHE A 696 -8.03 -28.74 -3.97
C PHE A 696 -8.33 -28.49 -2.50
N ALA A 697 -8.51 -29.55 -1.71
CA ALA A 697 -8.88 -29.43 -0.30
C ALA A 697 -8.20 -30.52 0.53
N CYS A 698 -7.84 -30.20 1.78
CA CYS A 698 -7.42 -31.16 2.78
C CYS A 698 -7.91 -30.78 4.18
N ALA A 699 -8.22 -31.76 5.03
CA ALA A 699 -8.68 -31.53 6.39
C ALA A 699 -8.31 -32.69 7.32
N TRP A 700 -7.71 -32.36 8.47
CA TRP A 700 -7.48 -33.31 9.55
C TRP A 700 -8.78 -33.69 10.24
N SER A 701 -8.94 -34.97 10.56
CA SER A 701 -10.03 -35.43 11.41
C SER A 701 -9.82 -34.94 12.85
N PRO A 702 -10.83 -34.33 13.49
CA PRO A 702 -10.77 -33.90 14.89
C PRO A 702 -10.47 -35.03 15.88
N ALA A 703 -10.75 -36.29 15.51
CA ALA A 703 -10.46 -37.47 16.34
C ALA A 703 -8.95 -37.84 16.38
N GLY A 704 -8.10 -37.20 15.56
CA GLY A 704 -6.68 -37.50 15.43
C GLY A 704 -6.41 -38.82 14.71
N SER A 705 -5.32 -38.89 13.93
CA SER A 705 -4.85 -40.01 13.05
C SER A 705 -5.33 -40.09 11.60
N LEU A 706 -6.38 -39.35 11.21
CA LEU A 706 -6.88 -39.36 9.81
C LEU A 706 -6.75 -37.99 9.15
N LEU A 707 -6.26 -37.98 7.91
CA LEU A 707 -6.24 -36.80 7.03
C LEU A 707 -7.16 -37.07 5.83
N ALA A 708 -8.03 -36.14 5.47
CA ALA A 708 -8.81 -36.20 4.25
C ALA A 708 -8.21 -35.27 3.17
N SER A 709 -8.25 -35.67 1.90
CA SER A 709 -7.91 -34.84 0.75
C SER A 709 -8.92 -35.01 -0.38
N GLY A 710 -9.20 -33.94 -1.12
CA GLY A 710 -10.12 -33.91 -2.27
C GLY A 710 -9.41 -33.39 -3.51
N SER A 711 -9.67 -34.02 -4.67
CA SER A 711 -8.92 -33.76 -5.90
C SER A 711 -9.79 -33.66 -7.15
N GLY A 712 -9.22 -33.06 -8.20
CA GLY A 712 -9.74 -33.06 -9.57
C GLY A 712 -9.80 -34.44 -10.23
N ASP A 713 -9.23 -35.48 -9.62
CA ASP A 713 -9.40 -36.87 -10.08
C ASP A 713 -10.80 -37.45 -9.76
N SER A 714 -11.74 -36.61 -9.31
CA SER A 714 -13.09 -36.97 -8.88
C SER A 714 -13.12 -37.94 -7.68
N THR A 715 -12.06 -37.95 -6.87
CA THR A 715 -11.99 -38.71 -5.62
C THR A 715 -11.65 -37.82 -4.43
N ALA A 716 -12.18 -38.20 -3.27
CA ALA A 716 -11.60 -37.83 -1.99
C ALA A 716 -10.88 -39.04 -1.40
N ARG A 717 -9.86 -38.82 -0.59
CA ARG A 717 -9.09 -39.87 0.07
C ARG A 717 -9.00 -39.61 1.55
N ILE A 718 -9.14 -40.66 2.35
CA ILE A 718 -8.86 -40.62 3.79
C ILE A 718 -7.57 -41.40 4.02
N TRP A 719 -6.54 -40.71 4.49
CA TRP A 719 -5.21 -41.21 4.81
C TRP A 719 -5.11 -41.50 6.29
N THR A 720 -4.65 -42.70 6.63
CA THR A 720 -4.26 -43.02 8.00
C THR A 720 -2.80 -42.61 8.20
N ILE A 721 -2.54 -41.67 9.12
CA ILE A 721 -1.20 -41.18 9.42
C ILE A 721 -0.75 -41.81 10.75
N PRO A 722 0.33 -42.61 10.77
CA PRO A 722 0.81 -43.25 11.99
C PRO A 722 1.41 -42.24 12.99
N ASP A 723 1.26 -42.52 14.28
CA ASP A 723 1.83 -41.70 15.37
C ASP A 723 3.35 -41.96 15.51
N GLY A 724 4.17 -40.90 15.35
CA GLY A 724 5.63 -40.95 15.61
C GLY A 724 6.45 -39.89 14.85
N PRO A 725 7.71 -39.61 15.25
CA PRO A 725 8.59 -38.67 14.55
C PRO A 725 8.99 -39.20 13.17
N CYS A 726 8.93 -38.32 12.16
CA CYS A 726 9.35 -38.56 10.79
C CYS A 726 10.86 -38.85 10.74
N GLY A 727 11.25 -40.11 10.90
CA GLY A 727 12.68 -40.44 10.95
C GLY A 727 13.02 -41.83 11.47
N SER A 728 12.52 -42.88 10.84
CA SER A 728 13.27 -44.14 10.83
C SER A 728 12.91 -44.96 9.60
N SER A 729 13.95 -45.39 8.89
CA SER A 729 13.92 -46.35 7.80
C SER A 729 13.01 -47.54 8.12
N MET A 730 11.78 -47.49 7.67
CA MET A 730 10.94 -48.65 7.50
C MET A 730 10.14 -48.48 6.22
N GLN A 731 10.41 -49.34 5.24
CA GLN A 731 9.40 -49.72 4.25
C GLN A 731 8.21 -50.25 5.04
N ILE A 732 7.25 -49.40 5.35
CA ILE A 732 5.94 -49.81 5.85
C ILE A 732 4.98 -49.60 4.70
N SER A 733 4.21 -50.64 4.46
CA SER A 733 3.10 -50.80 3.53
C SER A 733 2.36 -49.49 3.23
N PRO A 734 1.80 -49.31 2.01
CA PRO A 734 1.09 -48.08 1.67
C PRO A 734 0.09 -47.75 2.80
N PRO A 735 0.02 -46.49 3.27
CA PRO A 735 -0.92 -46.10 4.31
C PRO A 735 -2.29 -46.65 3.93
N ASN A 736 -3.07 -47.14 4.89
CA ASN A 736 -4.43 -47.55 4.60
C ASN A 736 -5.19 -46.31 4.11
N VAL A 737 -5.46 -46.26 2.80
CA VAL A 737 -6.13 -45.16 2.13
C VAL A 737 -7.51 -45.62 1.69
N HIS A 738 -8.54 -44.97 2.23
CA HIS A 738 -9.91 -45.14 1.73
C HIS A 738 -10.14 -44.17 0.57
N VAL A 739 -10.36 -44.70 -0.64
CA VAL A 739 -10.64 -43.90 -1.85
C VAL A 739 -12.16 -43.73 -2.03
N LEU A 740 -12.63 -42.51 -1.79
CA LEU A 740 -14.03 -42.09 -1.86
C LEU A 740 -14.36 -41.63 -3.27
N LYS A 741 -14.91 -42.54 -4.06
CA LYS A 741 -15.23 -42.27 -5.47
C LYS A 741 -16.54 -41.51 -5.60
N HIS A 742 -16.49 -40.32 -6.19
CA HIS A 742 -17.67 -39.51 -6.44
C HIS A 742 -18.33 -39.85 -7.80
N PHE A 743 -17.73 -40.77 -8.56
CA PHE A 743 -18.26 -41.26 -9.84
C PHE A 743 -17.94 -42.76 -10.09
N LYS A 744 -18.82 -43.46 -10.82
CA LYS A 744 -18.71 -44.91 -11.13
C LYS A 744 -18.72 -45.28 -12.64
N GLY A 745 -18.64 -44.32 -13.57
CA GLY A 745 -18.75 -44.57 -15.02
C GLY A 745 -17.44 -44.44 -15.83
N ARG A 746 -17.44 -44.91 -17.10
CA ARG A 746 -16.37 -44.61 -18.09
C ARG A 746 -16.54 -43.20 -18.66
N THR A 747 -15.42 -42.52 -18.83
CA THR A 747 -15.22 -41.10 -19.17
C THR A 747 -15.98 -40.61 -20.40
N ASN A 748 -16.73 -39.50 -20.27
CA ASN A 748 -16.84 -38.38 -21.24
C ASN A 748 -17.93 -37.30 -20.93
N GLU A 749 -18.22 -36.96 -19.66
CA GLU A 749 -19.09 -35.79 -19.37
C GLU A 749 -18.64 -35.01 -18.12
N LYS A 750 -18.60 -33.66 -18.26
CA LYS A 750 -18.36 -32.55 -17.31
C LYS A 750 -17.63 -32.89 -15.99
N SER A 751 -16.50 -32.22 -15.72
CA SER A 751 -15.67 -32.35 -14.51
C SER A 751 -16.53 -32.45 -13.22
N LYS A 752 -16.18 -33.43 -12.37
CA LYS A 752 -16.91 -33.78 -11.12
C LYS A 752 -15.94 -33.75 -9.95
N ASP A 753 -15.13 -32.71 -9.94
CA ASP A 753 -14.03 -32.54 -9.01
C ASP A 753 -14.54 -32.43 -7.58
N VAL A 754 -13.78 -32.96 -6.64
CA VAL A 754 -14.06 -32.72 -5.22
C VAL A 754 -13.40 -31.40 -4.85
N THR A 755 -14.21 -30.36 -4.72
CA THR A 755 -13.80 -28.96 -4.56
C THR A 755 -13.64 -28.56 -3.11
N THR A 756 -14.36 -29.20 -2.19
CA THR A 756 -14.35 -28.87 -0.76
C THR A 756 -14.68 -30.09 0.09
N LEU A 757 -14.19 -30.11 1.34
CA LEU A 757 -14.46 -31.19 2.31
C LEU A 757 -14.32 -30.70 3.74
N ASP A 758 -15.04 -31.32 4.67
CA ASP A 758 -15.01 -30.98 6.10
C ASP A 758 -15.44 -32.15 6.99
N TRP A 759 -14.78 -32.33 8.13
CA TRP A 759 -15.13 -33.34 9.13
C TRP A 759 -16.15 -32.79 10.11
N ASN A 760 -17.07 -33.63 10.58
CA ASN A 760 -17.92 -33.26 11.72
C ASN A 760 -17.08 -33.15 13.01
N GLY A 761 -17.62 -32.46 14.04
CA GLY A 761 -16.87 -32.16 15.27
C GLY A 761 -16.31 -33.39 16.01
N GLU A 762 -16.94 -34.56 15.86
CA GLU A 762 -16.47 -35.83 16.45
C GLU A 762 -15.47 -36.60 15.56
N GLY A 763 -15.23 -36.16 14.32
CA GLY A 763 -14.37 -36.85 13.34
C GLY A 763 -14.91 -38.19 12.84
N THR A 764 -16.20 -38.46 13.06
CA THR A 764 -16.87 -39.72 12.68
C THR A 764 -17.43 -39.70 11.26
N GLN A 765 -17.65 -38.51 10.68
CA GLN A 765 -18.19 -38.32 9.35
C GLN A 765 -17.42 -37.25 8.58
N LEU A 766 -17.16 -37.51 7.30
CA LEU A 766 -16.56 -36.58 6.36
C LEU A 766 -17.62 -36.13 5.37
N ALA A 767 -17.82 -34.82 5.23
CA ALA A 767 -18.64 -34.28 4.17
C ALA A 767 -17.76 -33.78 3.03
N THR A 768 -18.21 -33.97 1.79
CA THR A 768 -17.52 -33.52 0.57
C THR A 768 -18.50 -32.77 -0.32
N GLY A 769 -18.04 -31.65 -0.88
CA GLY A 769 -18.74 -30.90 -1.92
C GLY A 769 -18.09 -31.15 -3.26
N SER A 770 -18.90 -31.30 -4.30
CA SER A 770 -18.43 -31.62 -5.64
C SER A 770 -18.94 -30.63 -6.68
N TYR A 771 -18.21 -30.59 -7.80
CA TYR A 771 -18.56 -29.76 -8.95
C TYR A 771 -19.89 -30.16 -9.60
N ASP A 772 -20.39 -31.37 -9.33
CA ASP A 772 -21.69 -31.86 -9.79
C ASP A 772 -22.89 -31.29 -8.99
N GLY A 773 -22.64 -30.41 -8.03
CA GLY A 773 -23.66 -29.78 -7.19
C GLY A 773 -24.20 -30.68 -6.08
N GLN A 774 -23.54 -31.81 -5.80
CA GLN A 774 -23.95 -32.72 -4.73
C GLN A 774 -22.98 -32.65 -3.56
N ALA A 775 -23.54 -32.52 -2.36
CA ALA A 775 -22.79 -32.75 -1.13
C ALA A 775 -22.95 -34.22 -0.72
N ARG A 776 -21.87 -34.88 -0.31
CA ARG A 776 -21.87 -36.30 0.09
C ARG A 776 -21.31 -36.45 1.48
N ILE A 777 -21.89 -37.35 2.26
CA ILE A 777 -21.46 -37.66 3.62
C ILE A 777 -20.89 -39.07 3.63
N TRP A 778 -19.68 -39.21 4.15
CA TRP A 778 -18.92 -40.44 4.23
C TRP A 778 -18.64 -40.81 5.68
N SER A 779 -18.55 -42.10 5.98
CA SER A 779 -17.98 -42.58 7.24
C SER A 779 -16.46 -42.41 7.26
N ARG A 780 -15.86 -42.48 8.44
CA ARG A 780 -14.40 -42.51 8.60
C ARG A 780 -13.75 -43.73 7.93
N GLU A 781 -14.49 -44.82 7.74
CA GLU A 781 -14.09 -46.05 7.01
C GLU A 781 -14.29 -45.91 5.48
N GLY A 782 -14.80 -44.77 5.03
CA GLY A 782 -14.99 -44.43 3.61
C GLY A 782 -16.29 -44.94 2.98
N GLU A 783 -17.28 -45.30 3.79
CA GLU A 783 -18.60 -45.70 3.30
C GLU A 783 -19.48 -44.47 3.02
N LEU A 784 -20.16 -44.42 1.87
CA LEU A 784 -21.08 -43.33 1.55
C LEU A 784 -22.36 -43.48 2.40
N LYS A 785 -22.58 -42.55 3.34
CA LYS A 785 -23.77 -42.50 4.19
C LYS A 785 -24.94 -41.79 3.54
N ASN A 786 -24.70 -40.65 2.89
CA ASN A 786 -25.78 -39.91 2.24
C ASN A 786 -25.32 -39.01 1.09
N THR A 787 -26.24 -38.67 0.20
CA THR A 787 -26.05 -37.73 -0.92
C THR A 787 -27.14 -36.65 -0.87
N LEU A 788 -26.71 -35.40 -0.72
CA LEU A 788 -27.53 -34.20 -0.56
C LEU A 788 -27.60 -33.47 -1.90
N ILE A 789 -28.78 -33.55 -2.55
CA ILE A 789 -29.00 -33.12 -3.94
C ILE A 789 -30.04 -32.01 -3.96
N LYS A 790 -29.62 -30.77 -3.68
CA LYS A 790 -30.48 -29.57 -3.85
C LYS A 790 -29.81 -28.46 -4.64
N HIS A 791 -28.49 -28.34 -4.58
CA HIS A 791 -27.81 -27.34 -5.39
C HIS A 791 -27.92 -27.67 -6.87
N LYS A 792 -28.16 -26.63 -7.67
CA LYS A 792 -28.26 -26.68 -9.14
C LYS A 792 -26.93 -26.35 -9.82
N GLY A 793 -25.89 -26.04 -9.05
CA GLY A 793 -24.56 -25.67 -9.52
C GLY A 793 -23.45 -26.22 -8.62
N PRO A 794 -22.18 -26.09 -9.04
CA PRO A 794 -21.03 -26.59 -8.29
C PRO A 794 -20.97 -26.06 -6.86
N ILE A 795 -20.70 -26.94 -5.90
CA ILE A 795 -20.48 -26.58 -4.50
C ILE A 795 -19.01 -26.18 -4.34
N PHE A 796 -18.73 -25.03 -3.75
CA PHE A 796 -17.36 -24.57 -3.52
C PHE A 796 -17.02 -24.42 -2.03
N SER A 797 -18.04 -24.35 -1.17
CA SER A 797 -17.84 -24.25 0.28
C SER A 797 -18.81 -25.17 1.01
N LEU A 798 -18.29 -25.88 2.01
CA LEU A 798 -19.06 -26.82 2.81
C LEU A 798 -18.47 -26.88 4.21
N LYS A 799 -19.31 -26.73 5.25
CA LYS A 799 -18.87 -26.73 6.64
C LYS A 799 -19.87 -27.38 7.59
N TRP A 800 -19.35 -28.20 8.50
CA TRP A 800 -20.10 -28.69 9.64
C TRP A 800 -20.20 -27.64 10.73
N ASN A 801 -21.30 -27.65 11.46
CA ASN A 801 -21.37 -26.95 12.73
C ASN A 801 -20.57 -27.72 13.82
N LYS A 802 -20.21 -27.03 14.91
CA LYS A 802 -19.33 -27.61 15.96
C LYS A 802 -19.88 -28.89 16.61
N LYS A 803 -21.19 -29.05 16.65
CA LYS A 803 -21.87 -30.22 17.23
C LYS A 803 -22.06 -31.37 16.23
N GLY A 804 -21.87 -31.11 14.93
CA GLY A 804 -21.99 -32.09 13.86
C GLY A 804 -23.42 -32.47 13.49
N ASP A 805 -24.43 -31.72 13.94
CA ASP A 805 -25.85 -31.96 13.63
C ASP A 805 -26.37 -31.14 12.45
N PHE A 806 -25.62 -30.14 11.97
CA PHE A 806 -25.96 -29.37 10.77
C PHE A 806 -24.76 -29.23 9.83
N LEU A 807 -25.07 -29.25 8.53
CA LEU A 807 -24.11 -28.98 7.47
C LEU A 807 -24.56 -27.77 6.66
N LEU A 808 -23.66 -26.82 6.40
CA LEU A 808 -23.90 -25.70 5.50
C LEU A 808 -23.15 -25.95 4.18
N SER A 809 -23.81 -25.77 3.05
CA SER A 809 -23.18 -25.78 1.73
C SER A 809 -23.49 -24.51 0.94
N GLY A 810 -22.48 -23.96 0.26
CA GLY A 810 -22.58 -22.81 -0.63
C GLY A 810 -22.17 -23.18 -2.05
N SER A 811 -22.97 -22.76 -3.02
CA SER A 811 -22.77 -23.12 -4.43
C SER A 811 -22.92 -21.92 -5.38
N VAL A 812 -22.41 -22.07 -6.60
CA VAL A 812 -22.53 -21.08 -7.68
C VAL A 812 -23.96 -20.83 -8.14
N ASP A 813 -24.91 -21.69 -7.79
CA ASP A 813 -26.34 -21.44 -8.02
C ASP A 813 -26.94 -20.30 -7.18
N LYS A 814 -26.10 -19.54 -6.47
CA LYS A 814 -26.44 -18.40 -5.61
C LYS A 814 -27.25 -18.79 -4.37
N THR A 815 -27.20 -20.06 -3.97
CA THR A 815 -27.88 -20.54 -2.78
C THR A 815 -26.88 -21.03 -1.73
N ALA A 816 -27.24 -20.81 -0.47
CA ALA A 816 -26.63 -21.45 0.68
C ALA A 816 -27.69 -22.34 1.33
N ILE A 817 -27.37 -23.61 1.58
CA ILE A 817 -28.33 -24.59 2.10
C ILE A 817 -27.78 -25.16 3.41
N VAL A 818 -28.60 -25.09 4.45
CA VAL A 818 -28.37 -25.77 5.73
C VAL A 818 -29.11 -27.11 5.72
N TRP A 819 -28.40 -28.17 6.08
CA TRP A 819 -28.89 -29.55 6.11
C TRP A 819 -28.92 -30.04 7.56
N ASP A 820 -30.09 -30.41 8.07
CA ASP A 820 -30.26 -31.05 9.39
C ASP A 820 -29.99 -32.56 9.30
N THR A 821 -28.96 -33.04 10.01
CA THR A 821 -28.58 -34.47 10.08
C THR A 821 -29.70 -35.45 10.46
N LYS A 822 -30.78 -35.00 11.10
CA LYS A 822 -31.87 -35.87 11.55
C LYS A 822 -33.04 -36.01 10.56
N THR A 823 -33.30 -35.02 9.70
CA THR A 823 -34.50 -35.02 8.83
C THR A 823 -34.31 -34.45 7.43
N TRP A 824 -33.15 -33.88 7.07
CA TRP A 824 -32.75 -33.45 5.71
C TRP A 824 -33.83 -32.82 4.79
N GLU A 825 -34.70 -31.92 5.30
CA GLU A 825 -35.59 -31.02 4.51
C GLU A 825 -35.58 -29.55 5.05
N SER A 826 -36.16 -28.57 4.33
CA SER A 826 -36.04 -27.07 4.48
C SER A 826 -37.39 -26.39 4.10
N PRO A 827 -37.82 -25.16 4.55
CA PRO A 827 -37.00 -23.93 4.71
C PRO A 827 -37.24 -22.99 5.91
N THR A 828 -36.22 -22.18 6.20
CA THR A 828 -36.22 -20.98 7.06
C THR A 828 -35.20 -20.01 6.45
N LEU A 829 -35.51 -18.71 6.35
CA LEU A 829 -34.66 -17.74 5.65
C LEU A 829 -33.44 -17.32 6.48
N ASP A 830 -33.64 -17.10 7.77
CA ASP A 830 -32.57 -16.81 8.73
C ASP A 830 -32.97 -17.29 10.14
N VAL A 831 -31.97 -17.59 10.98
CA VAL A 831 -32.13 -18.13 12.33
C VAL A 831 -31.05 -17.59 13.25
N ASP A 832 -31.44 -17.10 14.42
CA ASP A 832 -30.48 -16.62 15.41
C ASP A 832 -30.78 -17.10 16.84
N TRP A 833 -29.73 -17.47 17.56
CA TRP A 833 -29.84 -18.09 18.87
C TRP A 833 -29.92 -17.05 19.98
N ARG A 834 -30.98 -17.14 20.80
CA ARG A 834 -31.16 -16.29 21.99
C ARG A 834 -30.30 -16.78 23.16
N ASN A 835 -30.23 -18.09 23.33
CA ASN A 835 -29.44 -18.78 24.34
C ASN A 835 -29.34 -20.28 23.97
N ASN A 836 -28.69 -21.06 24.82
CA ASN A 836 -28.45 -22.49 24.59
C ASN A 836 -29.71 -23.36 24.37
N ASN A 837 -30.92 -22.85 24.66
CA ASN A 837 -32.15 -23.63 24.59
C ASN A 837 -33.30 -22.92 23.85
N SER A 838 -33.08 -21.73 23.29
CA SER A 838 -34.11 -21.00 22.52
C SER A 838 -33.51 -20.12 21.42
N PHE A 839 -34.22 -19.96 20.32
CA PHE A 839 -33.78 -19.26 19.11
C PHE A 839 -34.96 -18.57 18.43
N ALA A 840 -34.68 -17.59 17.58
CA ALA A 840 -35.67 -16.98 16.70
C ALA A 840 -35.46 -17.45 15.26
N THR A 841 -36.54 -17.53 14.50
CA THR A 841 -36.57 -17.90 13.09
C THR A 841 -37.44 -16.92 12.32
N CYS A 842 -37.03 -16.51 11.12
CA CYS A 842 -37.88 -15.76 10.20
C CYS A 842 -38.24 -16.56 8.95
N SER A 843 -39.39 -16.21 8.38
CA SER A 843 -40.03 -16.93 7.30
C SER A 843 -40.69 -15.95 6.33
N THR A 844 -40.99 -16.43 5.12
CA THR A 844 -41.65 -15.66 4.05
C THR A 844 -43.13 -15.33 4.37
N ASP A 845 -43.65 -15.75 5.52
CA ASP A 845 -45.01 -15.44 6.00
C ASP A 845 -45.08 -14.13 6.80
N ASN A 846 -44.04 -13.29 6.73
CA ASN A 846 -43.89 -11.99 7.41
C ASN A 846 -43.85 -12.09 8.94
N MET A 847 -43.62 -13.29 9.47
CA MET A 847 -43.64 -13.58 10.89
C MET A 847 -42.24 -13.95 11.40
N ILE A 848 -42.00 -13.64 12.67
CA ILE A 848 -40.82 -14.10 13.40
C ILE A 848 -41.29 -15.02 14.52
N TYR A 849 -40.72 -16.21 14.60
CA TYR A 849 -41.07 -17.20 15.62
C TYR A 849 -39.89 -17.42 16.55
N VAL A 850 -40.12 -17.32 17.87
CA VAL A 850 -39.16 -17.67 18.90
C VAL A 850 -39.50 -19.08 19.40
N CYS A 851 -38.57 -20.01 19.23
CA CYS A 851 -38.73 -21.44 19.48
C CYS A 851 -37.84 -21.89 20.64
N LYS A 852 -38.29 -22.91 21.39
CA LYS A 852 -37.49 -23.58 22.42
C LYS A 852 -37.14 -24.97 21.97
N ILE A 853 -35.92 -25.41 22.24
CA ILE A 853 -35.54 -26.79 22.00
C ILE A 853 -36.39 -27.70 22.89
N GLY A 854 -37.07 -28.67 22.28
CA GLY A 854 -37.92 -29.65 22.96
C GLY A 854 -39.41 -29.31 23.00
N GLU A 855 -39.83 -28.12 22.53
CA GLU A 855 -41.23 -27.74 22.43
C GLU A 855 -41.71 -27.80 20.97
N ASN A 856 -42.86 -28.43 20.71
CA ASN A 856 -43.41 -28.60 19.36
C ASN A 856 -44.18 -27.36 18.85
N ARG A 857 -44.13 -26.24 19.59
CA ARG A 857 -44.78 -24.98 19.22
C ARG A 857 -43.86 -23.81 19.57
N PRO A 858 -43.87 -22.72 18.80
CA PRO A 858 -43.09 -21.53 19.13
C PRO A 858 -43.54 -20.94 20.47
N ILE A 859 -42.56 -20.53 21.29
CA ILE A 859 -42.76 -19.82 22.55
C ILE A 859 -43.44 -18.47 22.30
N LYS A 860 -43.07 -17.81 21.21
CA LYS A 860 -43.62 -16.49 20.83
C LYS A 860 -43.63 -16.31 19.32
N GLY A 861 -44.65 -15.65 18.80
CA GLY A 861 -44.67 -15.14 17.44
C GLY A 861 -44.76 -13.61 17.47
N PHE A 862 -43.92 -12.94 16.68
CA PHE A 862 -44.01 -11.51 16.46
C PHE A 862 -44.63 -11.24 15.09
N SER A 863 -45.68 -10.41 15.08
CA SER A 863 -46.38 -9.95 13.89
C SER A 863 -46.31 -8.43 13.80
N GLY A 864 -45.96 -7.89 12.64
CA GLY A 864 -45.91 -6.44 12.44
C GLY A 864 -45.20 -5.98 11.18
N HIS A 865 -44.38 -6.83 10.56
CA HIS A 865 -43.87 -6.58 9.21
C HIS A 865 -44.95 -6.79 8.15
N GLN A 866 -44.90 -5.99 7.07
CA GLN A 866 -45.80 -6.05 5.92
C GLN A 866 -45.17 -6.76 4.71
N GLY A 867 -43.92 -7.20 4.83
CA GLY A 867 -43.15 -7.91 3.81
C GLY A 867 -42.32 -9.03 4.43
N GLU A 868 -41.61 -9.79 3.59
CA GLU A 868 -40.82 -10.93 4.03
C GLU A 868 -39.72 -10.47 5.00
N VAL A 869 -39.44 -11.26 6.04
CA VAL A 869 -38.41 -10.93 7.02
C VAL A 869 -37.14 -11.69 6.65
N ASN A 870 -36.12 -10.95 6.20
CA ASN A 870 -34.93 -11.53 5.58
C ASN A 870 -33.81 -11.84 6.56
N ALA A 871 -33.75 -11.11 7.67
CA ALA A 871 -32.69 -11.24 8.66
C ALA A 871 -33.19 -10.97 10.07
N ILE A 872 -32.65 -11.69 11.04
CA ILE A 872 -32.95 -11.51 12.47
C ILE A 872 -31.70 -11.68 13.34
N LYS A 873 -31.58 -10.85 14.38
CA LYS A 873 -30.46 -10.92 15.34
C LYS A 873 -30.89 -10.62 16.77
N TRP A 874 -30.56 -11.52 17.69
CA TRP A 874 -30.60 -11.26 19.12
C TRP A 874 -29.41 -10.39 19.52
N ASP A 875 -29.66 -9.50 20.47
CA ASP A 875 -28.57 -8.85 21.18
C ASP A 875 -27.79 -9.87 22.05
N PRO A 876 -26.56 -9.57 22.48
CA PRO A 876 -25.74 -10.50 23.26
C PRO A 876 -26.37 -10.96 24.59
N THR A 877 -27.27 -10.17 25.18
CA THR A 877 -27.99 -10.54 26.41
C THR A 877 -29.21 -11.42 26.13
N GLY A 878 -29.67 -11.48 24.87
CA GLY A 878 -30.88 -12.18 24.45
C GLY A 878 -32.16 -11.54 24.98
N SER A 879 -32.14 -10.24 25.29
CA SER A 879 -33.30 -9.50 25.80
C SER A 879 -34.11 -8.80 24.69
N LEU A 880 -33.42 -8.41 23.61
CA LEU A 880 -33.93 -7.69 22.45
C LEU A 880 -33.60 -8.44 21.15
N LEU A 881 -34.55 -8.42 20.22
CA LEU A 881 -34.40 -9.03 18.91
C LEU A 881 -34.59 -7.95 17.85
N ALA A 882 -33.63 -7.79 16.95
CA ALA A 882 -33.75 -6.95 15.77
C ALA A 882 -34.22 -7.77 14.57
N SER A 883 -35.02 -7.17 13.70
CA SER A 883 -35.41 -7.76 12.42
C SER A 883 -35.46 -6.73 11.30
N CYS A 884 -35.13 -7.17 10.08
CA CYS A 884 -35.22 -6.36 8.86
C CYS A 884 -36.10 -7.07 7.82
N SER A 885 -36.92 -6.29 7.11
CA SER A 885 -37.91 -6.81 6.17
C SER A 885 -37.93 -6.04 4.85
N ASP A 886 -38.42 -6.71 3.80
CA ASP A 886 -38.69 -6.11 2.48
C ASP A 886 -39.77 -5.02 2.51
N ASP A 887 -40.48 -4.82 3.63
CA ASP A 887 -41.38 -3.68 3.81
C ASP A 887 -40.64 -2.33 3.99
N GLY A 888 -39.30 -2.33 3.90
CA GLY A 888 -38.46 -1.14 4.07
C GLY A 888 -38.34 -0.68 5.51
N THR A 889 -38.70 -1.54 6.48
CA THR A 889 -38.63 -1.24 7.91
C THR A 889 -37.74 -2.20 8.67
N ALA A 890 -37.09 -1.69 9.71
CA ALA A 890 -36.48 -2.52 10.75
C ALA A 890 -37.17 -2.29 12.08
N LYS A 891 -37.27 -3.37 12.87
CA LYS A 891 -38.02 -3.36 14.14
C LYS A 891 -37.21 -4.03 15.24
N ILE A 892 -37.32 -3.46 16.44
CA ILE A 892 -36.79 -4.07 17.66
C ILE A 892 -37.94 -4.69 18.45
N TRP A 893 -37.75 -5.91 18.91
CA TRP A 893 -38.72 -6.71 19.63
C TRP A 893 -38.19 -7.05 21.01
N THR A 894 -39.12 -7.20 21.96
CA THR A 894 -38.83 -7.81 23.25
C THR A 894 -39.92 -8.82 23.57
N LEU A 895 -39.57 -9.88 24.30
CA LEU A 895 -40.53 -10.90 24.68
C LEU A 895 -41.57 -10.42 25.70
N LYS A 896 -41.34 -9.26 26.35
CA LYS A 896 -42.24 -8.72 27.38
C LYS A 896 -43.54 -8.14 26.81
N GLN A 897 -43.59 -7.82 25.52
CA GLN A 897 -44.76 -7.21 24.87
C GLN A 897 -44.98 -7.76 23.46
N ASP A 898 -46.19 -7.59 22.93
CA ASP A 898 -46.59 -8.18 21.64
C ASP A 898 -46.25 -7.30 20.44
N LYS A 899 -45.97 -6.01 20.68
CA LYS A 899 -45.64 -5.03 19.64
C LYS A 899 -44.16 -4.67 19.70
N TYR A 900 -43.58 -4.32 18.56
CA TYR A 900 -42.22 -3.81 18.48
C TYR A 900 -42.00 -2.61 19.43
N LEU A 901 -40.80 -2.52 20.01
CA LEU A 901 -40.33 -1.40 20.82
C LEU A 901 -40.01 -0.18 19.95
N TYR A 902 -39.31 -0.42 18.85
CA TYR A 902 -38.88 0.61 17.90
C TYR A 902 -39.18 0.17 16.48
N ASP A 903 -39.46 1.15 15.61
CA ASP A 903 -39.85 0.95 14.21
C ASP A 903 -39.19 2.02 13.36
N PHE A 904 -38.15 1.62 12.66
CA PHE A 904 -37.32 2.45 11.81
C PHE A 904 -37.82 2.32 10.38
N LYS A 905 -38.21 3.44 9.77
CA LYS A 905 -38.75 3.53 8.40
C LYS A 905 -37.92 4.56 7.67
N GLU A 906 -37.31 4.18 6.54
CA GLU A 906 -36.64 5.01 5.50
C GLU A 906 -35.36 4.38 4.88
N HIS A 907 -35.09 3.08 5.06
CA HIS A 907 -33.86 2.46 4.54
C HIS A 907 -34.05 1.75 3.19
N SER A 908 -33.05 1.88 2.29
CA SER A 908 -33.10 1.37 0.92
C SER A 908 -32.39 0.01 0.71
N LYS A 909 -31.64 -0.51 1.70
CA LYS A 909 -30.99 -1.82 1.67
C LYS A 909 -31.05 -2.51 3.05
N VAL A 910 -31.36 -3.82 3.05
CA VAL A 910 -31.83 -4.58 4.22
C VAL A 910 -30.71 -5.14 5.11
N LEU A 911 -29.52 -5.38 4.55
CA LEU A 911 -28.39 -6.05 5.23
C LEU A 911 -27.50 -5.10 6.05
N ASP A 912 -27.22 -3.91 5.55
CA ASP A 912 -26.33 -2.93 6.21
C ASP A 912 -26.94 -2.45 7.54
N LEU A 913 -28.28 -2.40 7.62
CA LEU A 913 -29.03 -1.93 8.78
C LEU A 913 -28.94 -2.85 10.01
N LEU A 914 -28.79 -4.16 9.84
CA LEU A 914 -28.68 -5.08 10.98
C LEU A 914 -27.34 -4.89 11.70
N LEU A 915 -26.28 -4.54 10.95
CA LEU A 915 -24.99 -4.19 11.50
C LEU A 915 -25.06 -2.88 12.30
N ASP A 916 -25.67 -1.84 11.72
CA ASP A 916 -25.81 -0.52 12.37
C ASP A 916 -26.67 -0.60 13.65
N ILE A 917 -27.78 -1.34 13.61
CA ILE A 917 -28.65 -1.54 14.79
C ILE A 917 -27.93 -2.31 15.90
N MET A 918 -27.14 -3.34 15.56
CA MET A 918 -26.32 -4.05 16.55
C MET A 918 -25.22 -3.16 17.12
N GLN A 919 -24.66 -2.26 16.32
CA GLN A 919 -23.68 -1.27 16.76
C GLN A 919 -24.29 -0.29 17.78
N GLN A 920 -25.53 0.13 17.57
CA GLN A 920 -26.28 0.97 18.51
C GLN A 920 -26.67 0.25 19.81
N LEU A 921 -27.12 -1.01 19.74
CA LEU A 921 -27.47 -1.79 20.94
C LEU A 921 -26.26 -2.11 21.83
N LEU A 922 -25.05 -2.16 21.27
CA LEU A 922 -23.80 -2.33 22.02
C LEU A 922 -23.35 -1.05 22.75
N LEU A 923 -23.83 0.13 22.33
CA LEU A 923 -23.49 1.42 22.93
C LEU A 923 -24.34 1.76 24.16
N ASP A 924 -25.59 1.29 24.23
CA ASP A 924 -26.52 1.66 25.32
C ASP A 924 -26.36 0.81 26.61
N ASP A 925 -25.80 -0.41 26.54
CA ASP A 925 -25.64 -1.30 27.71
C ASP A 925 -24.32 -1.12 28.50
N PHE A 926 -23.44 -0.20 28.10
CA PHE A 926 -22.20 0.10 28.84
C PHE A 926 -22.29 1.36 29.73
N VAL A 927 -23.47 2.00 29.87
CA VAL A 927 -23.68 3.20 30.71
C VAL A 927 -24.63 2.96 31.90
N THR A 928 -24.76 1.72 32.39
CA THR A 928 -25.24 1.48 33.76
C THR A 928 -24.58 0.25 34.39
N ASP A 929 -23.98 0.49 35.58
CA ASP A 929 -23.33 -0.46 36.51
C ASP A 929 -21.91 -0.98 36.17
N SER A 930 -20.90 -0.11 36.33
CA SER A 930 -19.88 -0.20 37.41
C SER A 930 -18.80 0.87 37.28
#